data_AF-A0A420HIY3-F1
#
_entry.id   AF-A0A420HIY3-F1
#
_cell.length_a   1.000
_cell.length_b   1.000
_cell.length_c   1.000
_cell.angle_alpha   90.00
_cell.angle_beta   90.00
_cell.angle_gamma   90.00
#
_symmetry.space_group_name_H-M   'P 1'
#
loop_
_entity.id
_entity.type
_entity.pdbx_description
1 polymer ?
#
loop_
_entity_poly.entity_id
_entity_poly.type
_entity_poly.pdbx_seq_one_letter_code
_entity_poly.pdbx_strand_id
1 'polypeptide(L)'
;MEALSLRDANIHIQANNNLKPVLKSTTTSTKPTNKQKDHPPPPPAEVKEPSTSENEDGIIYRTGCLLGRGAFAVCYEGQNTSTNKKYALKMVKTHMPYKKMEQKFQTELQIHSKMNHANIVKFHRAFSYQKCTYIVLELCPNGSLMDMVKKRKFITEPEVRFWTVQMAGAVKYMHGKGIIHRDLKMGNIFLDKNMNVKVGDFGLAALLMSGKDWQACRRKTLCGTPNYIAPEILSKEKGGHDHAVDIWSLGIIIFAMLTGKPPFQSNSPDEIYRRARELDYEWPSLDKSENFISEETKDLVSKLLQAPEKRPGPDKILQHPFFTCGWIPAPEDMTASLRERHMDLSYLSSYRNQMEKKTASHQNLKRLCMLCEVGPWTPPKEYTSAYREVELEEKLLLTPSVPLPDDKVYVPANDWLEQLSGENNGKKILEAIKLFTTGVRSPTPKTYAKRVPSVRPLAKSFAAQQRAKPHQPNPSSLLEQKIIDQTAPGISRIKKVRSTSRSAALEAEDRLAVDMFNQLKLVETKDDDEKKFDVLKPSLDSAFSIFEKTDIVKEVPNTKPDFVFKRLRRLKAELERALNSRSVAAEARIPKRSPVIVVKWVDYTNKYGLGYILSNGSVGSIFKAIPAFPQDPSKGLCYPTCILIRNSEKHLVNQTDPALVDYGQLVPISEHKIEFFENRGDQGYFRAEVNPENFRAVPDLNGEAHRLSAGRNEFDNRKKERVIIWRKFGNYMTQYGRDTDYPADEIPNNKTDVDSSAGNFVTFYQRWGDVGCWGFDDGHLQFNFPDHTKIILSVDGTWCDFYHLPLEAARDLSEKGILSQKALDERQHLSYPLQTMLNFTPRSSRSHPYRTSNINPVLMGIPQANDLRRKIEFIVSCLNEWITNNGIGISDLSVEGRLRWSGARQINSKVPYKQVWVCVGGQASDQRKVMWFDPRMPDVIQPDIDC
;
A
#
# COMPACT_ATOMS: atom_id res chain seq x y z
N MET A 1 17.90 -1.94 -4.35
CA MET A 1 16.98 -0.78 -4.35
C MET A 1 15.55 -1.27 -4.10
N GLU A 2 14.97 -0.96 -2.95
CA GLU A 2 13.64 -1.41 -2.52
C GLU A 2 12.52 -1.15 -3.55
N ALA A 3 11.46 -1.96 -3.50
CA ALA A 3 10.19 -1.68 -4.16
C ALA A 3 9.46 -0.52 -3.48
N LEU A 4 8.71 0.27 -4.25
CA LEU A 4 7.89 1.35 -3.71
C LEU A 4 6.66 0.77 -2.96
N SER A 5 6.76 0.72 -1.63
CA SER A 5 5.70 0.26 -0.72
C SER A 5 4.50 1.23 -0.61
N LEU A 6 3.49 1.10 -1.48
CA LEU A 6 2.07 1.53 -1.35
C LEU A 6 1.72 2.55 -0.22
N ARG A 7 2.29 3.76 -0.19
CA ARG A 7 2.03 4.70 0.93
C ARG A 7 0.96 5.75 0.65
N ASP A 8 1.11 6.57 -0.39
CA ASP A 8 0.22 7.72 -0.59
C ASP A 8 -0.06 8.00 -2.08
N ALA A 9 -0.78 7.11 -2.76
CA ALA A 9 -1.59 7.49 -3.93
C ALA A 9 -3.06 7.49 -3.54
N ASN A 10 -3.81 8.45 -4.11
CA ASN A 10 -5.22 8.77 -3.83
C ASN A 10 -6.04 7.60 -3.30
N ILE A 11 -6.33 7.65 -1.99
CA ILE A 11 -7.11 6.64 -1.29
C ILE A 11 -8.59 6.85 -1.63
N HIS A 12 -9.04 6.23 -2.71
CA HIS A 12 -10.46 6.01 -2.97
C HIS A 12 -10.84 4.59 -2.50
N ILE A 13 -11.72 4.54 -1.48
CA ILE A 13 -12.32 3.30 -0.98
C ILE A 13 -13.57 3.06 -1.82
N GLN A 14 -13.68 1.88 -2.45
CA GLN A 14 -14.90 1.40 -3.10
C GLN A 14 -15.62 0.36 -2.21
N ALA A 15 -16.94 0.44 -2.19
CA ALA A 15 -17.92 -0.40 -1.52
C ALA A 15 -19.29 -0.12 -2.17
N ASN A 16 -19.68 -0.99 -3.10
CA ASN A 16 -21.03 -1.02 -3.67
C ASN A 16 -22.11 -0.95 -2.57
N ASN A 17 -23.20 -0.22 -2.82
CA ASN A 17 -24.53 -0.71 -2.45
C ASN A 17 -25.66 -0.04 -3.26
N ASN A 18 -26.60 -0.87 -3.73
CA ASN A 18 -27.83 -0.44 -4.38
C ASN A 18 -28.94 -0.26 -3.34
N LEU A 19 -29.64 0.87 -3.34
CA LEU A 19 -30.98 1.01 -2.77
C LEU A 19 -31.89 1.79 -3.73
N LYS A 20 -33.15 1.36 -3.84
CA LYS A 20 -34.18 1.94 -4.71
C LYS A 20 -35.08 2.92 -3.94
N PRO A 21 -35.82 3.79 -4.65
CA PRO A 21 -37.27 3.58 -4.67
C PRO A 21 -37.95 3.72 -6.05
N VAL A 22 -38.70 2.67 -6.41
CA VAL A 22 -40.15 2.64 -6.73
C VAL A 22 -40.83 3.89 -7.33
N LEU A 23 -41.39 3.73 -8.54
CA LEU A 23 -42.83 3.93 -8.83
C LEU A 23 -43.25 3.11 -10.09
N LYS A 24 -44.55 2.91 -10.31
CA LYS A 24 -45.12 1.82 -11.14
C LYS A 24 -45.71 2.29 -12.48
N SER A 25 -45.60 1.47 -13.53
CA SER A 25 -46.78 0.93 -14.27
C SER A 25 -46.41 -0.17 -15.28
N THR A 26 -47.32 -1.15 -15.42
CA THR A 26 -47.64 -2.07 -16.54
C THR A 26 -46.78 -1.98 -17.84
N THR A 27 -46.35 -3.07 -18.50
CA THR A 27 -47.05 -4.34 -18.80
C THR A 27 -46.10 -5.56 -18.97
N THR A 28 -46.70 -6.75 -19.13
CA THR A 28 -46.09 -8.09 -19.24
C THR A 28 -45.14 -8.34 -20.42
N SER A 29 -43.95 -8.88 -20.14
CA SER A 29 -43.30 -9.94 -20.96
C SER A 29 -42.21 -10.66 -20.15
N THR A 30 -42.03 -11.95 -20.41
CA THR A 30 -41.11 -12.83 -19.67
C THR A 30 -39.65 -12.60 -20.05
N LYS A 31 -38.76 -12.48 -19.05
CA LYS A 31 -37.29 -12.48 -19.24
C LYS A 31 -36.60 -13.48 -18.29
N PRO A 32 -35.51 -14.14 -18.72
CA PRO A 32 -34.82 -15.13 -17.92
C PRO A 32 -34.05 -14.50 -16.75
N THR A 33 -33.95 -15.25 -15.66
CA THR A 33 -33.25 -14.86 -14.42
C THR A 33 -31.76 -15.22 -14.44
N ASN A 34 -31.04 -14.67 -13.46
CA ASN A 34 -29.60 -14.83 -13.16
C ASN A 34 -28.59 -14.13 -14.07
N LYS A 35 -28.00 -13.04 -13.53
CA LYS A 35 -26.60 -12.70 -13.80
C LYS A 35 -25.73 -13.86 -13.31
N GLN A 36 -25.31 -14.75 -14.20
CA GLN A 36 -24.41 -15.84 -13.84
C GLN A 36 -23.03 -15.29 -13.45
N LYS A 37 -22.46 -15.83 -12.37
CA LYS A 37 -21.04 -15.63 -12.04
C LYS A 37 -20.19 -16.31 -13.11
N ASP A 38 -19.05 -15.71 -13.43
CA ASP A 38 -18.21 -16.12 -14.57
C ASP A 38 -17.39 -17.40 -14.32
N HIS A 39 -18.07 -18.52 -14.11
CA HIS A 39 -17.46 -19.83 -13.90
C HIS A 39 -17.03 -20.48 -15.23
N PRO A 40 -16.07 -21.42 -15.22
CA PRO A 40 -15.85 -22.31 -16.36
C PRO A 40 -17.13 -23.09 -16.71
N PRO A 41 -17.33 -23.47 -17.99
CA PRO A 41 -18.43 -24.35 -18.40
C PRO A 41 -18.28 -25.73 -17.73
N PRO A 42 -19.36 -26.54 -17.70
CA PRO A 42 -19.25 -27.94 -17.27
C PRO A 42 -18.19 -28.69 -18.09
N PRO A 43 -17.37 -29.54 -17.44
CA PRO A 43 -16.39 -30.36 -18.14
C PRO A 43 -17.08 -31.36 -19.08
N PRO A 44 -16.41 -31.79 -20.16
CA PRO A 44 -16.84 -32.95 -20.93
C PRO A 44 -16.78 -34.23 -20.09
N ALA A 45 -17.49 -35.26 -20.57
CA ALA A 45 -17.56 -36.56 -19.90
C ALA A 45 -16.18 -37.22 -19.73
N GLU A 46 -15.25 -36.96 -20.66
CA GLU A 46 -13.86 -37.40 -20.58
C GLU A 46 -12.92 -36.21 -20.87
N VAL A 47 -11.91 -36.07 -20.01
CA VAL A 47 -10.88 -35.03 -20.04
C VAL A 47 -9.55 -35.73 -20.26
N LYS A 48 -8.84 -35.41 -21.35
CA LYS A 48 -7.56 -36.01 -21.69
C LYS A 48 -6.41 -35.10 -21.25
N GLU A 49 -5.53 -35.64 -20.42
CA GLU A 49 -4.21 -35.07 -20.12
C GLU A 49 -3.28 -35.21 -21.34
N PRO A 50 -2.42 -34.22 -21.63
CA PRO A 50 -1.38 -34.34 -22.65
C PRO A 50 -0.50 -35.58 -22.47
N SER A 51 0.04 -36.11 -23.56
CA SER A 51 1.01 -37.21 -23.53
C SER A 51 2.29 -36.79 -22.83
N THR A 52 2.87 -37.66 -22.01
CA THR A 52 4.14 -37.44 -21.32
C THR A 52 5.13 -38.55 -21.66
N SER A 53 6.42 -38.37 -21.34
CA SER A 53 7.45 -39.39 -21.51
C SER A 53 7.21 -40.69 -20.70
N GLU A 54 6.31 -40.65 -19.71
CA GLU A 54 5.89 -41.83 -18.93
C GLU A 54 4.63 -42.51 -19.49
N ASN A 55 3.87 -41.83 -20.36
CA ASN A 55 2.60 -42.31 -20.86
C ASN A 55 2.26 -41.66 -22.21
N GLU A 56 2.66 -42.34 -23.30
CA GLU A 56 2.52 -41.86 -24.69
C GLU A 56 1.05 -41.60 -25.07
N ASP A 57 0.11 -42.37 -24.53
CA ASP A 57 -1.33 -42.19 -24.80
C ASP A 57 -1.97 -41.06 -23.98
N GLY A 58 -1.30 -40.54 -22.95
CA GLY A 58 -1.86 -39.59 -21.97
C GLY A 58 -2.84 -40.24 -20.98
N ILE A 59 -3.28 -39.49 -19.96
CA ILE A 59 -4.26 -39.98 -18.98
C ILE A 59 -5.66 -39.46 -19.32
N ILE A 60 -6.63 -40.37 -19.42
CA ILE A 60 -8.05 -40.00 -19.57
C ILE A 60 -8.74 -40.04 -18.20
N TYR A 61 -9.29 -38.90 -17.80
CA TYR A 61 -10.14 -38.74 -16.63
C TYR A 61 -11.61 -38.72 -17.05
N ARG A 62 -12.39 -39.69 -16.60
CA ARG A 62 -13.86 -39.66 -16.69
C ARG A 62 -14.40 -38.71 -15.63
N THR A 63 -15.15 -37.70 -16.04
CA THR A 63 -15.72 -36.71 -15.13
C THR A 63 -17.00 -37.25 -14.47
N GLY A 64 -17.08 -37.12 -13.15
CA GLY A 64 -18.20 -37.52 -12.31
C GLY A 64 -19.03 -36.35 -11.80
N CYS A 65 -19.49 -36.45 -10.55
CA CYS A 65 -20.39 -35.47 -9.96
C CYS A 65 -19.72 -34.11 -9.64
N LEU A 66 -20.53 -33.05 -9.55
CA LEU A 66 -20.09 -31.73 -9.08
C LEU A 66 -19.84 -31.79 -7.57
N LEU A 67 -18.59 -31.54 -7.15
CA LEU A 67 -18.19 -31.50 -5.74
C LEU A 67 -18.41 -30.12 -5.11
N GLY A 68 -18.23 -29.04 -5.88
CA GLY A 68 -18.43 -27.69 -5.36
C GLY A 68 -18.10 -26.56 -6.34
N ARG A 69 -18.49 -25.33 -5.98
CA ARG A 69 -18.20 -24.10 -6.73
C ARG A 69 -17.48 -23.10 -5.83
N GLY A 70 -16.25 -22.75 -6.19
CA GLY A 70 -15.47 -21.69 -5.55
C GLY A 70 -15.80 -20.30 -6.12
N ALA A 71 -14.95 -19.31 -5.86
CA ALA A 71 -15.14 -17.95 -6.37
C ALA A 71 -14.99 -17.85 -7.90
N PHE A 72 -13.97 -18.52 -8.46
CA PHE A 72 -13.63 -18.56 -9.90
C PHE A 72 -13.35 -19.98 -10.41
N ALA A 73 -13.35 -20.97 -9.51
CA ALA A 73 -13.08 -22.38 -9.81
C ALA A 73 -14.33 -23.24 -9.61
N VAL A 74 -14.40 -24.38 -10.31
CA VAL A 74 -15.44 -25.41 -10.09
C VAL A 74 -14.75 -26.76 -9.92
N CYS A 75 -15.18 -27.54 -8.93
CA CYS A 75 -14.57 -28.83 -8.61
C CYS A 75 -15.52 -29.98 -8.96
N TYR A 76 -15.03 -30.96 -9.72
CA TYR A 76 -15.74 -32.18 -10.07
C TYR A 76 -14.98 -33.41 -9.56
N GLU A 77 -15.69 -34.52 -9.38
CA GLU A 77 -15.06 -35.84 -9.25
C GLU A 77 -14.43 -36.22 -10.60
N GLY A 78 -13.25 -36.84 -10.59
CA GLY A 78 -12.62 -37.41 -11.77
C GLY A 78 -12.12 -38.80 -11.48
N GLN A 79 -12.31 -39.74 -12.41
CA GLN A 79 -11.78 -41.10 -12.31
C GLN A 79 -10.78 -41.34 -13.43
N ASN A 80 -9.52 -41.64 -13.10
CA ASN A 80 -8.54 -42.13 -14.06
C ASN A 80 -9.05 -43.47 -14.62
N THR A 81 -9.23 -43.56 -15.93
CA THR A 81 -9.82 -44.72 -16.61
C THR A 81 -8.93 -45.97 -16.58
N SER A 82 -7.61 -45.81 -16.62
CA SER A 82 -6.64 -46.92 -16.58
C SER A 82 -6.48 -47.52 -15.18
N THR A 83 -6.46 -46.69 -14.13
CA THR A 83 -6.22 -47.16 -12.75
C THR A 83 -7.49 -47.26 -11.90
N ASN A 84 -8.64 -46.86 -12.44
CA ASN A 84 -9.91 -46.65 -11.72
C ASN A 84 -9.83 -45.72 -10.50
N LYS A 85 -8.70 -45.04 -10.27
CA LYS A 85 -8.49 -44.18 -9.09
C LYS A 85 -9.24 -42.86 -9.22
N LYS A 86 -9.86 -42.44 -8.13
CA LYS A 86 -10.68 -41.22 -8.03
C LYS A 86 -9.87 -40.03 -7.49
N TYR A 87 -10.21 -38.85 -7.99
CA TYR A 87 -9.56 -37.55 -7.77
C TYR A 87 -10.60 -36.43 -7.70
N ALA A 88 -10.19 -35.26 -7.18
CA ALA A 88 -10.93 -34.02 -7.35
C ALA A 88 -10.28 -33.20 -8.48
N LEU A 89 -11.06 -32.86 -9.50
CA LEU A 89 -10.66 -32.02 -10.63
C LEU A 89 -11.11 -30.58 -10.38
N LYS A 90 -10.18 -29.71 -9.94
CA LYS A 90 -10.44 -28.27 -9.78
C LYS A 90 -10.18 -27.57 -11.12
N MET A 91 -11.25 -27.07 -11.74
CA MET A 91 -11.23 -26.37 -13.03
C MET A 91 -11.21 -24.86 -12.85
N VAL A 92 -10.38 -24.18 -13.63
CA VAL A 92 -10.39 -22.72 -13.81
C VAL A 92 -10.34 -22.41 -15.31
N LYS A 93 -10.85 -21.26 -15.76
CA LYS A 93 -10.68 -20.84 -17.17
C LYS A 93 -9.21 -20.59 -17.46
N THR A 94 -8.70 -21.11 -18.58
CA THR A 94 -7.30 -20.96 -19.01
C THR A 94 -6.95 -19.49 -19.23
N HIS A 95 -7.83 -18.73 -19.90
CA HIS A 95 -7.70 -17.30 -20.07
C HIS A 95 -8.46 -16.56 -18.96
N MET A 96 -7.74 -15.77 -18.15
CA MET A 96 -8.30 -14.99 -17.05
C MET A 96 -8.36 -13.51 -17.44
N PRO A 97 -9.52 -12.82 -17.32
CA PRO A 97 -9.66 -11.43 -17.77
C PRO A 97 -8.89 -10.39 -16.93
N TYR A 98 -8.23 -10.82 -15.84
CA TYR A 98 -7.47 -9.93 -14.95
C TYR A 98 -6.14 -10.58 -14.55
N LYS A 99 -5.01 -9.93 -14.89
CA LYS A 99 -3.64 -10.36 -14.55
C LYS A 99 -3.41 -10.62 -13.04
N LYS A 100 -4.17 -9.96 -12.17
CA LYS A 100 -4.15 -10.19 -10.71
C LYS A 100 -4.79 -11.54 -10.29
N MET A 101 -5.72 -12.07 -11.08
CA MET A 101 -6.32 -13.40 -10.85
C MET A 101 -5.36 -14.50 -11.32
N GLU A 102 -4.78 -14.31 -12.50
CA GLU A 102 -3.71 -15.14 -13.07
C GLU A 102 -2.52 -15.29 -12.11
N GLN A 103 -1.98 -14.18 -11.58
CA GLN A 103 -0.91 -14.21 -10.57
C GLN A 103 -1.29 -14.97 -9.27
N LYS A 104 -2.55 -14.88 -8.83
CA LYS A 104 -3.02 -15.66 -7.67
C LYS A 104 -3.06 -17.16 -7.99
N PHE A 105 -3.55 -17.52 -9.17
CA PHE A 105 -3.62 -18.91 -9.61
C PHE A 105 -2.23 -19.51 -9.82
N GLN A 106 -1.29 -18.75 -10.41
CA GLN A 106 0.12 -19.14 -10.50
C GLN A 106 0.74 -19.35 -9.11
N THR A 107 0.47 -18.44 -8.16
CA THR A 107 0.94 -18.56 -6.77
C THR A 107 0.35 -19.80 -6.09
N GLU A 108 -0.94 -20.08 -6.29
CA GLU A 108 -1.61 -21.28 -5.78
C GLU A 108 -0.93 -22.55 -6.30
N LEU A 109 -0.68 -22.61 -7.62
CA LEU A 109 -0.04 -23.72 -8.29
C LEU A 109 1.40 -23.95 -7.82
N GLN A 110 2.19 -22.88 -7.69
CA GLN A 110 3.57 -22.92 -7.18
C GLN A 110 3.66 -23.39 -5.72
N ILE A 111 2.75 -22.94 -4.86
CA ILE A 111 2.76 -23.27 -3.43
C ILE A 111 2.22 -24.68 -3.19
N HIS A 112 1.05 -25.02 -3.76
CA HIS A 112 0.37 -26.29 -3.47
C HIS A 112 1.15 -27.49 -4.00
N SER A 113 1.80 -27.38 -5.17
CA SER A 113 2.68 -28.43 -5.73
C SER A 113 3.89 -28.77 -4.84
N LYS A 114 4.30 -27.88 -3.93
CA LYS A 114 5.41 -28.08 -2.99
C LYS A 114 4.99 -28.65 -1.64
N MET A 115 3.68 -28.85 -1.42
CA MET A 115 3.13 -29.39 -0.17
C MET A 115 2.96 -30.90 -0.24
N ASN A 116 3.58 -31.62 0.69
CA ASN A 116 3.43 -33.06 0.87
C ASN A 116 3.43 -33.39 2.38
N HIS A 117 2.23 -33.46 2.96
CA HIS A 117 2.00 -33.77 4.37
C HIS A 117 0.68 -34.53 4.52
N ALA A 118 0.57 -35.40 5.54
CA ALA A 118 -0.59 -36.26 5.75
C ALA A 118 -1.92 -35.48 5.85
N ASN A 119 -1.88 -34.28 6.43
CA ASN A 119 -3.05 -33.44 6.70
C ASN A 119 -3.21 -32.26 5.74
N ILE A 120 -2.57 -32.30 4.57
CA ILE A 120 -2.77 -31.37 3.46
C ILE A 120 -3.32 -32.15 2.26
N VAL A 121 -4.28 -31.58 1.52
CA VAL A 121 -4.79 -32.15 0.27
C VAL A 121 -3.63 -32.36 -0.70
N LYS A 122 -3.32 -33.59 -1.11
CA LYS A 122 -2.20 -33.82 -2.05
C LYS A 122 -2.50 -33.21 -3.42
N PHE A 123 -1.57 -32.40 -3.92
CA PHE A 123 -1.49 -32.00 -5.33
C PHE A 123 -0.90 -33.14 -6.15
N HIS A 124 -1.51 -33.48 -7.28
CA HIS A 124 -0.99 -34.53 -8.18
C HIS A 124 -0.39 -33.99 -9.48
N ARG A 125 -1.11 -33.09 -10.18
CA ARG A 125 -0.69 -32.48 -11.44
C ARG A 125 -1.64 -31.37 -11.86
N ALA A 126 -1.23 -30.53 -12.80
CA ALA A 126 -2.11 -29.60 -13.50
C ALA A 126 -1.79 -29.56 -15.00
N PHE A 127 -2.80 -29.35 -15.83
CA PHE A 127 -2.66 -29.27 -17.30
C PHE A 127 -3.78 -28.41 -17.89
N SER A 128 -3.56 -27.87 -19.09
CA SER A 128 -4.63 -27.24 -19.89
C SER A 128 -5.36 -28.29 -20.72
N TYR A 129 -6.68 -28.17 -20.81
CA TYR A 129 -7.50 -28.95 -21.74
C TYR A 129 -8.66 -28.09 -22.23
N GLN A 130 -8.75 -27.93 -23.55
CA GLN A 130 -9.67 -26.99 -24.20
C GLN A 130 -9.48 -25.56 -23.63
N LYS A 131 -10.54 -24.93 -23.10
CA LYS A 131 -10.50 -23.56 -22.55
C LYS A 131 -10.38 -23.50 -21.02
N CYS A 132 -10.03 -24.63 -20.38
CA CYS A 132 -9.89 -24.74 -18.94
C CYS A 132 -8.53 -25.34 -18.53
N THR A 133 -7.97 -24.81 -17.45
CA THR A 133 -6.87 -25.45 -16.72
C THR A 133 -7.46 -26.33 -15.63
N TYR A 134 -7.03 -27.58 -15.60
CA TYR A 134 -7.42 -28.61 -14.65
C TYR A 134 -6.31 -28.81 -13.64
N ILE A 135 -6.64 -28.78 -12.35
CA ILE A 135 -5.76 -29.22 -11.26
C ILE A 135 -6.31 -30.52 -10.69
N VAL A 136 -5.50 -31.57 -10.71
CA VAL A 136 -5.81 -32.90 -10.16
C VAL A 136 -5.35 -32.95 -8.70
N LEU A 137 -6.32 -33.10 -7.80
CA LEU A 137 -6.13 -33.12 -6.35
C LEU A 137 -6.61 -34.44 -5.73
N GLU A 138 -6.13 -34.73 -4.52
CA GLU A 138 -6.67 -35.78 -3.66
C GLU A 138 -8.18 -35.59 -3.43
N LEU A 139 -8.97 -36.66 -3.60
CA LEU A 139 -10.40 -36.64 -3.34
C LEU A 139 -10.69 -36.82 -1.84
N CYS A 140 -11.39 -35.85 -1.25
CA CYS A 140 -11.90 -35.90 0.12
C CYS A 140 -13.41 -36.20 0.12
N PRO A 141 -13.84 -37.49 0.18
CA PRO A 141 -15.23 -37.88 -0.08
C PRO A 141 -16.21 -37.49 1.03
N ASN A 142 -15.73 -37.12 2.22
CA ASN A 142 -16.59 -36.80 3.37
C ASN A 142 -16.92 -35.30 3.50
N GLY A 143 -16.58 -34.49 2.49
CA GLY A 143 -16.89 -33.06 2.44
C GLY A 143 -15.94 -32.21 3.28
N SER A 144 -16.40 -31.04 3.74
CA SER A 144 -15.64 -30.17 4.63
C SER A 144 -16.16 -30.19 6.07
N LEU A 145 -15.34 -29.74 7.03
CA LEU A 145 -15.78 -29.50 8.42
C LEU A 145 -17.00 -28.55 8.45
N MET A 146 -17.07 -27.57 7.54
CA MET A 146 -18.23 -26.67 7.45
C MET A 146 -19.52 -27.42 7.11
N ASP A 147 -19.47 -28.42 6.24
CA ASP A 147 -20.65 -29.18 5.83
C ASP A 147 -21.15 -30.10 6.96
N MET A 148 -20.22 -30.66 7.72
CA MET A 148 -20.53 -31.46 8.91
C MET A 148 -21.09 -30.60 10.05
N VAL A 149 -20.48 -29.44 10.35
CA VAL A 149 -20.98 -28.49 11.36
C VAL A 149 -22.37 -27.96 10.98
N LYS A 150 -22.63 -27.63 9.70
CA LYS A 150 -23.96 -27.25 9.22
C LYS A 150 -25.03 -28.32 9.47
N LYS A 151 -24.68 -29.60 9.31
CA LYS A 151 -25.60 -30.73 9.52
C LYS A 151 -25.85 -31.01 11.01
N ARG A 152 -24.78 -31.03 11.81
CA ARG A 152 -24.80 -31.44 13.22
C ARG A 152 -25.01 -30.31 14.22
N LYS A 153 -24.99 -29.05 13.76
CA LYS A 153 -24.95 -27.80 14.55
C LYS A 153 -23.66 -27.63 15.38
N PHE A 154 -23.14 -28.69 15.99
CA PHE A 154 -21.92 -28.69 16.79
C PHE A 154 -21.14 -30.01 16.69
N ILE A 155 -19.90 -29.97 17.17
CA ILE A 155 -18.98 -31.10 17.28
C ILE A 155 -18.60 -31.31 18.75
N THR A 156 -18.47 -32.57 19.18
CA THR A 156 -18.09 -32.89 20.57
C THR A 156 -16.60 -32.67 20.82
N GLU A 157 -16.20 -32.37 22.06
CA GLU A 157 -14.78 -32.11 22.36
C GLU A 157 -13.79 -33.23 21.96
N PRO A 158 -14.09 -34.54 22.11
CA PRO A 158 -13.17 -35.60 21.66
C PRO A 158 -12.86 -35.53 20.16
N GLU A 159 -13.87 -35.28 19.33
CA GLU A 159 -13.72 -35.11 17.89
C GLU A 159 -12.92 -33.82 17.56
N VAL A 160 -13.21 -32.72 18.27
CA VAL A 160 -12.44 -31.46 18.16
C VAL A 160 -10.98 -31.69 18.52
N ARG A 161 -10.65 -32.44 19.57
CA ARG A 161 -9.26 -32.79 19.92
C ARG A 161 -8.58 -33.54 18.77
N PHE A 162 -9.23 -34.59 18.27
CA PHE A 162 -8.72 -35.42 17.17
C PHE A 162 -8.35 -34.57 15.95
N TRP A 163 -9.28 -33.75 15.44
CA TRP A 163 -9.03 -32.90 14.28
C TRP A 163 -8.08 -31.73 14.57
N THR A 164 -8.00 -31.23 15.81
CA THR A 164 -7.07 -30.14 16.15
C THR A 164 -5.62 -30.60 16.16
N VAL A 165 -5.31 -31.84 16.56
CA VAL A 165 -3.96 -32.43 16.41
C VAL A 165 -3.53 -32.42 14.93
N GLN A 166 -4.44 -32.83 14.04
CA GLN A 166 -4.20 -32.89 12.60
C GLN A 166 -4.02 -31.50 11.97
N MET A 167 -4.88 -30.54 12.32
CA MET A 167 -4.74 -29.14 11.88
C MET A 167 -3.43 -28.51 12.39
N ALA A 168 -3.04 -28.77 13.65
CA ALA A 168 -1.77 -28.31 14.18
C ALA A 168 -0.57 -28.91 13.43
N GLY A 169 -0.67 -30.17 12.99
CA GLY A 169 0.32 -30.82 12.11
C GLY A 169 0.49 -30.12 10.77
N ALA A 170 -0.61 -29.89 10.05
CA ALA A 170 -0.59 -29.16 8.78
C ALA A 170 -0.02 -27.74 8.93
N VAL A 171 -0.43 -27.01 9.98
CA VAL A 171 0.07 -25.66 10.27
C VAL A 171 1.57 -25.65 10.57
N LYS A 172 2.06 -26.60 11.39
CA LYS A 172 3.49 -26.76 11.68
C LYS A 172 4.30 -27.05 10.41
N TYR A 173 3.80 -27.92 9.54
CA TYR A 173 4.43 -28.24 8.27
C TYR A 173 4.54 -27.03 7.35
N MET A 174 3.43 -26.30 7.14
CA MET A 174 3.42 -25.08 6.32
C MET A 174 4.41 -24.03 6.85
N HIS A 175 4.36 -23.73 8.16
CA HIS A 175 5.26 -22.77 8.80
C HIS A 175 6.73 -23.23 8.73
N GLY A 176 6.98 -24.54 8.83
CA GLY A 176 8.30 -25.15 8.65
C GLY A 176 8.86 -24.96 7.23
N LYS A 177 8.02 -25.03 6.19
CA LYS A 177 8.42 -24.69 4.81
C LYS A 177 8.43 -23.18 4.52
N GLY A 178 8.12 -22.33 5.50
CA GLY A 178 8.03 -20.88 5.34
C GLY A 178 6.79 -20.43 4.56
N ILE A 179 5.67 -21.13 4.72
CA ILE A 179 4.38 -20.81 4.09
C ILE A 179 3.33 -20.46 5.15
N ILE A 180 2.54 -19.43 4.88
CA ILE A 180 1.37 -19.03 5.67
C ILE A 180 0.12 -19.27 4.82
N HIS A 181 -0.93 -19.86 5.39
CA HIS A 181 -2.15 -20.16 4.65
C HIS A 181 -3.07 -18.95 4.50
N ARG A 182 -3.25 -18.15 5.56
CA ARG A 182 -4.00 -16.87 5.62
C ARG A 182 -5.52 -16.91 5.36
N ASP A 183 -6.07 -18.02 4.86
CA ASP A 183 -7.53 -18.24 4.77
C ASP A 183 -7.95 -19.62 5.31
N LEU A 184 -7.41 -20.00 6.48
CA LEU A 184 -7.88 -21.18 7.21
C LEU A 184 -9.29 -20.94 7.73
N LYS A 185 -10.23 -21.77 7.29
CA LYS A 185 -11.64 -21.75 7.68
C LYS A 185 -12.23 -23.14 7.49
N MET A 186 -13.32 -23.47 8.20
CA MET A 186 -13.91 -24.83 8.18
C MET A 186 -14.29 -25.34 6.77
N GLY A 187 -14.53 -24.45 5.80
CA GLY A 187 -14.82 -24.81 4.40
C GLY A 187 -13.59 -25.20 3.57
N ASN A 188 -12.38 -24.88 4.06
CA ASN A 188 -11.09 -25.24 3.44
C ASN A 188 -10.39 -26.38 4.20
N ILE A 189 -11.08 -26.97 5.19
CA ILE A 189 -10.65 -28.16 5.93
C ILE A 189 -11.54 -29.32 5.47
N PHE A 190 -11.01 -30.17 4.61
CA PHE A 190 -11.71 -31.32 4.03
C PHE A 190 -11.51 -32.60 4.84
N LEU A 191 -12.37 -33.59 4.62
CA LEU A 191 -12.35 -34.88 5.30
C LEU A 191 -12.10 -36.02 4.31
N ASP A 192 -11.00 -36.74 4.51
CA ASP A 192 -10.68 -37.92 3.71
C ASP A 192 -11.62 -39.11 4.01
N LYS A 193 -11.40 -40.25 3.31
CA LYS A 193 -12.20 -41.48 3.49
C LYS A 193 -12.16 -42.06 4.92
N ASN A 194 -11.17 -41.68 5.72
CA ASN A 194 -10.91 -42.11 7.09
C ASN A 194 -11.22 -40.99 8.11
N MET A 195 -11.99 -39.95 7.71
CA MET A 195 -12.33 -38.78 8.53
C MET A 195 -11.11 -37.99 9.05
N ASN A 196 -9.96 -38.10 8.40
CA ASN A 196 -8.81 -37.23 8.67
C ASN A 196 -8.99 -35.87 7.97
N VAL A 197 -8.50 -34.84 8.64
CA VAL A 197 -8.38 -33.48 8.14
C VAL A 197 -7.37 -33.40 7.00
N LYS A 198 -7.78 -32.70 5.94
CA LYS A 198 -6.98 -32.30 4.79
C LYS A 198 -7.17 -30.80 4.54
N VAL A 199 -6.15 -29.98 4.84
CA VAL A 199 -6.13 -28.55 4.52
C VAL A 199 -5.96 -28.35 3.02
N GLY A 200 -6.74 -27.49 2.39
CA GLY A 200 -6.61 -27.13 0.98
C GLY A 200 -6.99 -25.68 0.67
N ASP A 201 -7.00 -25.34 -0.62
CA ASP A 201 -7.27 -24.00 -1.16
C ASP A 201 -6.22 -22.93 -0.78
N PHE A 202 -5.02 -23.08 -1.37
CA PHE A 202 -3.86 -22.20 -1.18
C PHE A 202 -3.94 -20.88 -1.97
N GLY A 203 -5.10 -20.51 -2.53
CA GLY A 203 -5.29 -19.32 -3.37
C GLY A 203 -5.03 -17.96 -2.71
N LEU A 204 -4.81 -17.94 -1.39
CA LEU A 204 -4.39 -16.77 -0.60
C LEU A 204 -3.10 -17.01 0.20
N ALA A 205 -2.42 -18.14 0.02
CA ALA A 205 -1.19 -18.45 0.74
C ALA A 205 -0.04 -17.47 0.41
N ALA A 206 1.01 -17.49 1.22
CA ALA A 206 2.23 -16.71 0.98
C ALA A 206 3.49 -17.49 1.34
N LEU A 207 4.53 -17.30 0.53
CA LEU A 207 5.92 -17.64 0.84
C LEU A 207 6.57 -16.53 1.68
N LEU A 208 7.32 -16.93 2.70
CA LEU A 208 8.19 -16.09 3.51
C LEU A 208 9.65 -16.20 3.03
N MET A 209 10.28 -15.04 2.83
CA MET A 209 11.73 -14.95 2.62
C MET A 209 12.47 -15.06 3.95
N SER A 210 13.52 -15.88 4.00
CA SER A 210 14.34 -16.11 5.19
C SER A 210 15.63 -15.30 5.15
N GLY A 211 16.12 -14.82 6.29
CA GLY A 211 17.36 -14.02 6.40
C GLY A 211 17.15 -12.51 6.57
N LYS A 212 18.19 -11.71 6.31
CA LYS A 212 18.22 -10.24 6.55
C LYS A 212 17.15 -9.45 5.79
N ASP A 213 16.50 -10.06 4.80
CA ASP A 213 15.40 -9.48 4.01
C ASP A 213 14.01 -9.68 4.63
N TRP A 214 13.93 -10.17 5.88
CA TRP A 214 12.71 -10.33 6.69
C TRP A 214 11.86 -9.04 6.85
N GLN A 215 12.46 -7.87 6.58
CA GLN A 215 11.78 -6.58 6.53
C GLN A 215 11.16 -6.23 5.16
N ALA A 216 11.61 -6.85 4.06
CA ALA A 216 11.42 -6.32 2.69
C ALA A 216 10.14 -6.77 1.96
N CYS A 217 9.61 -7.97 2.23
CA CYS A 217 8.47 -8.55 1.48
C CYS A 217 7.22 -8.89 2.33
N ARG A 218 6.87 -8.00 3.27
CA ARG A 218 5.66 -8.15 4.10
C ARG A 218 4.40 -7.76 3.33
N ARG A 219 3.68 -8.75 2.79
CA ARG A 219 2.45 -8.56 1.99
C ARG A 219 1.27 -8.07 2.87
N LYS A 220 1.13 -6.76 3.04
CA LYS A 220 0.01 -6.07 3.75
C LYS A 220 -1.35 -6.14 3.04
N THR A 221 -1.59 -7.17 2.24
CA THR A 221 -2.86 -7.34 1.51
C THR A 221 -3.90 -7.91 2.46
N LEU A 222 -4.95 -7.15 2.75
CA LEU A 222 -6.10 -7.65 3.50
C LEU A 222 -6.81 -8.70 2.63
N CYS A 223 -6.70 -9.96 3.04
CA CYS A 223 -7.27 -11.11 2.37
C CYS A 223 -7.63 -12.18 3.40
N GLY A 224 -8.62 -13.01 3.06
CA GLY A 224 -9.20 -14.02 3.94
C GLY A 224 -10.69 -13.76 4.18
N THR A 225 -11.34 -14.70 4.86
CA THR A 225 -12.76 -14.63 5.19
C THR A 225 -12.98 -13.84 6.49
N PRO A 226 -13.74 -12.73 6.53
CA PRO A 226 -13.75 -11.77 7.66
C PRO A 226 -13.88 -12.38 9.06
N ASN A 227 -14.73 -13.39 9.24
CA ASN A 227 -14.95 -14.09 10.51
C ASN A 227 -13.72 -14.83 11.08
N TYR A 228 -12.69 -15.08 10.27
CA TYR A 228 -11.48 -15.84 10.62
C TYR A 228 -10.21 -14.97 10.62
N ILE A 229 -10.29 -13.72 10.13
CA ILE A 229 -9.14 -12.82 10.03
C ILE A 229 -8.67 -12.40 11.44
N ALA A 230 -7.37 -12.50 11.66
CA ALA A 230 -6.72 -12.06 12.89
C ALA A 230 -6.65 -10.51 12.97
N PRO A 231 -6.92 -9.88 14.13
CA PRO A 231 -7.04 -8.43 14.25
C PRO A 231 -5.78 -7.66 13.85
N GLU A 232 -4.60 -8.27 13.99
CA GLU A 232 -3.33 -7.66 13.60
C GLU A 232 -3.15 -7.53 12.08
N ILE A 233 -3.83 -8.34 11.25
CA ILE A 233 -3.86 -8.18 9.77
C ILE A 233 -4.44 -6.81 9.40
N LEU A 234 -5.29 -6.23 10.27
CA LEU A 234 -5.93 -4.94 10.10
C LEU A 234 -5.08 -3.77 10.64
N SER A 235 -4.13 -4.06 11.54
CA SER A 235 -3.29 -3.07 12.20
C SER A 235 -2.05 -2.75 11.34
N LYS A 236 -1.86 -1.47 10.97
CA LYS A 236 -0.81 -1.07 10.00
C LYS A 236 0.51 -0.64 10.65
N GLU A 237 0.65 -0.72 11.98
CA GLU A 237 1.63 0.09 12.73
C GLU A 237 2.70 -0.66 13.56
N LYS A 238 2.63 -1.98 13.72
CA LYS A 238 3.71 -2.76 14.38
C LYS A 238 4.16 -3.94 13.50
N GLY A 239 5.38 -4.43 13.76
CA GLY A 239 6.21 -5.03 12.74
C GLY A 239 6.01 -6.52 12.47
N GLY A 240 5.11 -6.87 11.54
CA GLY A 240 5.15 -8.14 10.80
C GLY A 240 4.69 -9.36 11.58
N HIS A 241 3.46 -9.78 11.33
CA HIS A 241 2.82 -10.92 11.97
C HIS A 241 2.50 -11.96 10.89
N ASP A 242 3.25 -13.05 10.89
CA ASP A 242 3.29 -13.95 9.73
C ASP A 242 2.73 -15.34 10.07
N HIS A 243 3.37 -16.13 10.94
CA HIS A 243 2.83 -17.46 11.34
C HIS A 243 1.63 -17.39 12.30
N ALA A 244 1.55 -16.36 13.15
CA ALA A 244 0.55 -16.29 14.22
C ALA A 244 -0.91 -16.18 13.73
N VAL A 245 -1.13 -15.76 12.47
CA VAL A 245 -2.48 -15.57 11.90
C VAL A 245 -3.21 -16.89 11.65
N ASP A 246 -2.47 -17.95 11.29
CA ASP A 246 -3.02 -19.29 11.11
C ASP A 246 -3.38 -19.91 12.49
N ILE A 247 -2.62 -19.57 13.54
CA ILE A 247 -2.90 -19.98 14.93
C ILE A 247 -4.16 -19.30 15.48
N TRP A 248 -4.39 -18.02 15.15
CA TRP A 248 -5.66 -17.35 15.44
C TRP A 248 -6.82 -18.04 14.72
N SER A 249 -6.66 -18.29 13.42
CA SER A 249 -7.67 -18.96 12.59
C SER A 249 -8.02 -20.35 13.13
N LEU A 250 -7.04 -21.10 13.66
CA LEU A 250 -7.25 -22.36 14.37
C LEU A 250 -8.11 -22.18 15.63
N GLY A 251 -7.88 -21.13 16.43
CA GLY A 251 -8.72 -20.79 17.58
C GLY A 251 -10.18 -20.49 17.19
N ILE A 252 -10.38 -19.74 16.10
CA ILE A 252 -11.71 -19.48 15.52
C ILE A 252 -12.38 -20.80 15.07
N ILE A 253 -11.64 -21.69 14.41
CA ILE A 253 -12.16 -22.98 13.93
C ILE A 253 -12.57 -23.87 15.11
N ILE A 254 -11.77 -23.96 16.17
CA ILE A 254 -12.11 -24.70 17.39
C ILE A 254 -13.42 -24.18 17.99
N PHE A 255 -13.52 -22.86 18.22
CA PHE A 255 -14.76 -22.25 18.73
C PHE A 255 -15.98 -22.55 17.84
N ALA A 256 -15.81 -22.43 16.52
CA ALA A 256 -16.90 -22.62 15.56
C ALA A 256 -17.34 -24.09 15.42
N MET A 257 -16.45 -25.06 15.64
CA MET A 257 -16.82 -26.47 15.74
C MET A 257 -17.64 -26.76 17.00
N LEU A 258 -17.27 -26.19 18.16
CA LEU A 258 -18.00 -26.39 19.42
C LEU A 258 -19.39 -25.71 19.42
N THR A 259 -19.56 -24.57 18.74
CA THR A 259 -20.74 -23.71 18.89
C THR A 259 -21.58 -23.53 17.62
N GLY A 260 -21.13 -24.06 16.48
CA GLY A 260 -21.77 -23.93 15.18
C GLY A 260 -21.52 -22.60 14.45
N LYS A 261 -20.96 -21.60 15.13
CA LYS A 261 -20.78 -20.24 14.61
C LYS A 261 -19.42 -19.63 15.02
N PRO A 262 -18.80 -18.77 14.20
CA PRO A 262 -17.60 -18.02 14.62
C PRO A 262 -17.88 -17.11 15.84
N PRO A 263 -16.89 -16.90 16.73
CA PRO A 263 -17.06 -16.13 17.97
C PRO A 263 -17.40 -14.66 17.74
N PHE A 264 -16.89 -14.08 16.64
CA PHE A 264 -17.03 -12.67 16.30
C PHE A 264 -18.07 -12.39 15.22
N GLN A 265 -18.94 -13.36 14.89
CA GLN A 265 -19.88 -13.24 13.78
C GLN A 265 -20.84 -12.06 13.94
N SER A 266 -20.90 -11.19 12.93
CA SER A 266 -21.83 -10.07 12.84
C SER A 266 -22.22 -9.78 11.39
N ASN A 267 -23.22 -8.93 11.18
CA ASN A 267 -23.72 -8.50 9.88
C ASN A 267 -22.81 -7.48 9.19
N SER A 268 -21.92 -6.80 9.93
CA SER A 268 -20.92 -5.85 9.40
C SER A 268 -19.50 -6.37 9.62
N PRO A 269 -18.62 -6.36 8.59
CA PRO A 269 -17.20 -6.65 8.76
C PRO A 269 -16.51 -5.78 9.82
N ASP A 270 -16.84 -4.49 9.89
CA ASP A 270 -16.25 -3.58 10.89
C ASP A 270 -16.61 -3.97 12.32
N GLU A 271 -17.81 -4.52 12.51
CA GLU A 271 -18.26 -5.03 13.81
C GLU A 271 -17.58 -6.36 14.14
N ILE A 272 -17.43 -7.28 13.18
CA ILE A 272 -16.58 -8.48 13.33
C ILE A 272 -15.17 -8.06 13.79
N TYR A 273 -14.60 -7.03 13.17
CA TYR A 273 -13.26 -6.52 13.49
C TYR A 273 -13.18 -5.75 14.81
N ARG A 274 -14.25 -5.07 15.24
CA ARG A 274 -14.36 -4.49 16.59
C ARG A 274 -14.32 -5.62 17.63
N ARG A 275 -15.26 -6.57 17.51
CA ARG A 275 -15.38 -7.71 18.41
C ARG A 275 -14.10 -8.53 18.51
N ALA A 276 -13.43 -8.78 17.38
CA ALA A 276 -12.15 -9.49 17.32
C ALA A 276 -10.99 -8.74 18.01
N ARG A 277 -10.99 -7.40 18.02
CA ARG A 277 -9.96 -6.59 18.71
C ARG A 277 -10.21 -6.47 20.21
N GLU A 278 -11.48 -6.37 20.60
CA GLU A 278 -11.91 -6.24 22.00
C GLU A 278 -12.05 -7.60 22.71
N LEU A 279 -11.91 -8.71 21.95
CA LEU A 279 -12.20 -10.08 22.39
C LEU A 279 -13.65 -10.24 22.92
N ASP A 280 -14.58 -9.48 22.33
CA ASP A 280 -16.02 -9.55 22.60
C ASP A 280 -16.60 -10.82 21.92
N TYR A 281 -16.58 -11.91 22.67
CA TYR A 281 -17.27 -13.15 22.35
C TYR A 281 -17.70 -13.86 23.64
N GLU A 282 -18.84 -14.53 23.58
CA GLU A 282 -19.41 -15.26 24.71
C GLU A 282 -19.54 -16.75 24.38
N TRP A 283 -19.31 -17.59 25.37
CA TRP A 283 -19.64 -19.02 25.28
C TRP A 283 -21.14 -19.21 25.50
N PRO A 284 -21.81 -20.09 24.73
CA PRO A 284 -23.22 -20.36 24.97
C PRO A 284 -23.38 -20.98 26.36
N SER A 285 -24.39 -20.50 27.10
CA SER A 285 -24.74 -21.01 28.41
C SER A 285 -25.41 -22.39 28.30
N LEU A 286 -25.33 -23.21 29.37
CA LEU A 286 -25.78 -24.62 29.36
C LEU A 286 -27.28 -24.78 29.09
N ASP A 287 -28.09 -23.76 29.37
CA ASP A 287 -29.52 -23.67 29.03
C ASP A 287 -29.78 -23.46 27.52
N LYS A 288 -28.76 -23.07 26.75
CA LYS A 288 -28.85 -22.72 25.32
C LYS A 288 -28.01 -23.63 24.41
N SER A 289 -27.24 -24.56 24.97
CA SER A 289 -26.35 -25.46 24.23
C SER A 289 -26.40 -26.87 24.79
N GLU A 290 -26.83 -27.81 23.95
CA GLU A 290 -26.74 -29.26 24.21
C GLU A 290 -25.28 -29.76 24.22
N ASN A 291 -24.34 -28.97 23.69
CA ASN A 291 -22.91 -29.32 23.69
C ASN A 291 -22.25 -28.88 25.00
N PHE A 292 -21.59 -29.81 25.69
CA PHE A 292 -20.75 -29.53 26.85
C PHE A 292 -19.41 -28.92 26.42
N ILE A 293 -19.01 -27.81 27.07
CA ILE A 293 -17.77 -27.10 26.80
C ILE A 293 -17.02 -26.88 28.11
N SER A 294 -15.90 -27.58 28.27
CA SER A 294 -15.04 -27.55 29.46
C SER A 294 -14.27 -26.24 29.62
N GLU A 295 -13.83 -25.93 30.84
CA GLU A 295 -12.98 -24.76 31.10
C GLU A 295 -11.62 -24.88 30.40
N GLU A 296 -11.08 -26.08 30.26
CA GLU A 296 -9.85 -26.36 29.50
C GLU A 296 -9.97 -26.01 28.00
N THR A 297 -11.17 -26.15 27.42
CA THR A 297 -11.49 -25.70 26.06
C THR A 297 -11.56 -24.19 25.97
N LYS A 298 -12.22 -23.53 26.93
CA LYS A 298 -12.33 -22.07 26.99
C LYS A 298 -10.95 -21.43 27.15
N ASP A 299 -10.13 -21.98 28.04
CA ASP A 299 -8.74 -21.60 28.28
C ASP A 299 -7.86 -21.81 27.04
N LEU A 300 -7.98 -22.95 26.33
CA LEU A 300 -7.26 -23.17 25.07
C LEU A 300 -7.59 -22.09 24.03
N VAL A 301 -8.88 -21.86 23.77
CA VAL A 301 -9.30 -20.85 22.78
C VAL A 301 -8.87 -19.46 23.22
N SER A 302 -8.97 -19.13 24.52
CA SER A 302 -8.51 -17.83 25.05
C SER A 302 -7.01 -17.59 24.84
N LYS A 303 -6.18 -18.65 24.81
CA LYS A 303 -4.73 -18.59 24.53
C LYS A 303 -4.41 -18.48 23.04
N LEU A 304 -5.27 -19.01 22.17
CA LEU A 304 -5.15 -18.87 20.71
C LEU A 304 -5.64 -17.50 20.24
N LEU A 305 -6.70 -16.97 20.86
CA LEU A 305 -7.27 -15.65 20.58
C LEU A 305 -6.58 -14.54 21.41
N GLN A 306 -5.24 -14.48 21.34
CA GLN A 306 -4.42 -13.45 22.00
C GLN A 306 -3.76 -12.49 20.99
N ALA A 307 -3.02 -11.51 21.51
CA ALA A 307 -1.99 -10.80 20.74
C ALA A 307 -0.97 -11.79 20.11
N PRO A 308 -0.48 -11.55 18.89
CA PRO A 308 0.32 -12.51 18.11
C PRO A 308 1.50 -13.13 18.85
N GLU A 309 2.20 -12.32 19.65
CA GLU A 309 3.43 -12.67 20.36
C GLU A 309 3.18 -13.60 21.55
N LYS A 310 1.93 -13.69 22.02
CA LYS A 310 1.51 -14.57 23.13
C LYS A 310 0.97 -15.91 22.65
N ARG A 311 0.62 -16.05 21.36
CA ARG A 311 -0.01 -17.27 20.83
C ARG A 311 0.99 -18.45 20.86
N PRO A 312 0.59 -19.63 21.37
CA PRO A 312 1.46 -20.80 21.36
C PRO A 312 1.67 -21.35 19.94
N GLY A 313 2.89 -21.75 19.61
CA GLY A 313 3.16 -22.52 18.39
C GLY A 313 2.59 -23.95 18.45
N PRO A 314 2.42 -24.64 17.30
CA PRO A 314 1.70 -25.92 17.20
C PRO A 314 2.13 -27.00 18.22
N ASP A 315 3.43 -27.19 18.42
CA ASP A 315 3.94 -28.19 19.38
C ASP A 315 3.60 -27.88 20.84
N LYS A 316 3.39 -26.61 21.17
CA LYS A 316 2.98 -26.14 22.50
C LYS A 316 1.46 -26.18 22.68
N ILE A 317 0.68 -26.04 21.61
CA ILE A 317 -0.78 -26.23 21.62
C ILE A 317 -1.13 -27.63 22.11
N LEU A 318 -0.43 -28.67 21.64
CA LEU A 318 -0.72 -30.07 22.02
C LEU A 318 -0.25 -30.47 23.43
N GLN A 319 0.41 -29.56 24.16
CA GLN A 319 0.75 -29.73 25.58
C GLN A 319 -0.33 -29.15 26.50
N HIS A 320 -1.42 -28.61 25.96
CA HIS A 320 -2.51 -28.03 26.75
C HIS A 320 -3.29 -29.09 27.53
N PRO A 321 -3.79 -28.79 28.74
CA PRO A 321 -4.71 -29.65 29.50
C PRO A 321 -5.89 -30.19 28.69
N PHE A 322 -6.40 -29.40 27.74
CA PHE A 322 -7.41 -29.83 26.77
C PHE A 322 -7.07 -31.15 26.06
N PHE A 323 -5.80 -31.38 25.70
CA PHE A 323 -5.35 -32.63 25.08
C PHE A 323 -4.87 -33.67 26.09
N THR A 324 -4.17 -33.24 27.14
CA THR A 324 -3.51 -34.18 28.08
C THR A 324 -4.44 -34.73 29.16
N CYS A 325 -5.54 -34.04 29.47
CA CYS A 325 -6.54 -34.48 30.46
C CYS A 325 -7.84 -34.98 29.81
N GLY A 326 -8.13 -34.58 28.56
CA GLY A 326 -9.32 -35.00 27.82
C GLY A 326 -9.23 -36.40 27.22
N TRP A 327 -10.36 -36.92 26.75
CA TRP A 327 -10.41 -38.14 25.94
C TRP A 327 -10.04 -37.84 24.49
N ILE A 328 -9.09 -38.60 23.95
CA ILE A 328 -8.64 -38.59 22.56
C ILE A 328 -9.11 -39.89 21.89
N PRO A 329 -10.03 -39.83 20.91
CA PRO A 329 -10.45 -40.99 20.15
C PRO A 329 -9.29 -41.66 19.41
N ALA A 330 -9.39 -42.97 19.21
CA ALA A 330 -8.51 -43.68 18.31
C ALA A 330 -8.88 -43.34 16.84
N PRO A 331 -7.95 -43.37 15.87
CA PRO A 331 -8.28 -43.24 14.45
C PRO A 331 -9.39 -44.21 13.98
N GLU A 332 -9.47 -45.37 14.62
CA GLU A 332 -10.47 -46.41 14.35
C GLU A 332 -11.89 -46.01 14.80
N ASP A 333 -12.03 -45.11 15.79
CA ASP A 333 -13.31 -44.56 16.25
C ASP A 333 -13.91 -43.54 15.24
N MET A 334 -13.06 -42.96 14.39
CA MET A 334 -13.39 -41.83 13.51
C MET A 334 -14.02 -42.30 12.19
N THR A 335 -15.23 -42.85 12.28
CA THR A 335 -15.94 -43.41 11.12
C THR A 335 -16.76 -42.36 10.35
N ALA A 336 -17.06 -42.63 9.06
CA ALA A 336 -17.87 -41.75 8.22
C ALA A 336 -19.30 -41.48 8.74
N SER A 337 -19.79 -42.28 9.70
CA SER A 337 -21.07 -42.03 10.39
C SER A 337 -21.10 -40.70 11.15
N LEU A 338 -19.93 -40.21 11.59
CA LEU A 338 -19.77 -38.92 12.27
C LEU A 338 -20.10 -37.70 11.38
N ARG A 339 -20.29 -37.90 10.06
CA ARG A 339 -20.80 -36.85 9.16
C ARG A 339 -22.23 -36.43 9.49
N GLU A 340 -23.00 -37.32 10.11
CA GLU A 340 -24.44 -37.15 10.35
C GLU A 340 -24.84 -37.29 11.83
N ARG A 341 -24.04 -38.00 12.63
CA ARG A 341 -24.29 -38.21 14.08
C ARG A 341 -23.10 -37.73 14.90
N HIS A 342 -23.34 -37.50 16.18
CA HIS A 342 -22.26 -37.24 17.14
C HIS A 342 -21.59 -38.57 17.51
N MET A 343 -20.33 -38.51 17.95
CA MET A 343 -19.66 -39.67 18.51
C MET A 343 -20.42 -40.14 19.76
N ASP A 344 -20.86 -41.39 19.75
CA ASP A 344 -21.38 -42.01 20.97
C ASP A 344 -20.22 -42.23 21.94
N LEU A 345 -20.33 -41.68 23.15
CA LEU A 345 -19.32 -41.79 24.21
C LEU A 345 -19.72 -42.82 25.28
N SER A 346 -20.83 -43.55 25.09
CA SER A 346 -21.32 -44.59 26.00
C SER A 346 -20.25 -45.65 26.29
N TYR A 347 -19.47 -46.03 25.26
CA TYR A 347 -18.36 -46.98 25.35
C TYR A 347 -17.25 -46.54 26.32
N LEU A 348 -17.13 -45.24 26.61
CA LEU A 348 -16.17 -44.77 27.62
C LEU A 348 -16.50 -45.23 29.04
N SER A 349 -17.69 -45.80 29.25
CA SER A 349 -18.10 -46.46 30.49
C SER A 349 -17.57 -47.90 30.62
N SER A 350 -17.02 -48.50 29.55
CA SER A 350 -16.46 -49.86 29.59
C SER A 350 -15.04 -49.93 30.17
N TYR A 351 -14.35 -48.79 30.31
CA TYR A 351 -13.06 -48.71 31.00
C TYR A 351 -13.27 -48.89 32.50
N ARG A 352 -12.56 -49.84 33.13
CA ARG A 352 -12.81 -50.21 34.53
C ARG A 352 -12.46 -49.10 35.52
N ASN A 353 -11.54 -48.21 35.15
CA ASN A 353 -11.12 -47.08 35.97
C ASN A 353 -10.61 -45.90 35.13
N GLN A 354 -10.48 -44.73 35.77
CA GLN A 354 -9.98 -43.52 35.10
C GLN A 354 -8.52 -43.63 34.62
N MET A 355 -7.71 -44.50 35.22
CA MET A 355 -6.28 -44.62 34.89
C MET A 355 -6.07 -45.33 33.54
N GLU A 356 -6.82 -46.41 33.29
CA GLU A 356 -6.90 -47.07 31.97
C GLU A 356 -7.33 -46.09 30.89
N LYS A 357 -8.42 -45.34 31.12
CA LYS A 357 -8.94 -44.33 30.19
C LYS A 357 -7.94 -43.21 29.90
N LYS A 358 -7.24 -42.69 30.92
CA LYS A 358 -6.16 -41.70 30.74
C LYS A 358 -4.97 -42.29 29.96
N THR A 359 -4.61 -43.54 30.22
CA THR A 359 -3.50 -44.22 29.55
C THR A 359 -3.80 -44.44 28.07
N ALA A 360 -4.98 -44.94 27.72
CA ALA A 360 -5.43 -45.11 26.34
C ALA A 360 -5.49 -43.76 25.60
N SER A 361 -6.08 -42.73 26.22
CA SER A 361 -6.12 -41.37 25.65
C SER A 361 -4.72 -40.82 25.35
N HIS A 362 -3.77 -41.00 26.28
CA HIS A 362 -2.38 -40.59 26.12
C HIS A 362 -1.67 -41.34 24.98
N GLN A 363 -1.91 -42.64 24.84
CA GLN A 363 -1.38 -43.45 23.73
C GLN A 363 -1.95 -42.98 22.37
N ASN A 364 -3.26 -42.70 22.31
CA ASN A 364 -3.91 -42.15 21.11
C ASN A 364 -3.34 -40.77 20.75
N LEU A 365 -3.18 -39.87 21.73
CA LEU A 365 -2.56 -38.56 21.51
C LEU A 365 -1.14 -38.69 20.96
N LYS A 366 -0.32 -39.56 21.54
CA LYS A 366 1.05 -39.83 21.09
C LYS A 366 1.07 -40.38 19.66
N ARG A 367 0.20 -41.34 19.33
CA ARG A 367 0.05 -41.91 17.98
C ARG A 367 -0.32 -40.83 16.95
N LEU A 368 -1.30 -39.98 17.27
CA LEU A 368 -1.72 -38.87 16.40
C LEU A 368 -0.61 -37.82 16.23
N CYS A 369 0.07 -37.43 17.31
CA CYS A 369 1.19 -36.49 17.27
C CYS A 369 2.28 -36.94 16.28
N MET A 370 2.69 -38.21 16.36
CA MET A 370 3.69 -38.79 15.44
C MET A 370 3.18 -38.83 13.99
N LEU A 371 1.93 -39.26 13.75
CA LEU A 371 1.33 -39.31 12.40
C LEU A 371 1.18 -37.93 11.75
N CYS A 372 0.96 -36.88 12.55
CA CYS A 372 0.73 -35.51 12.10
C CYS A 372 2.02 -34.66 12.11
N GLU A 373 3.15 -35.23 12.53
CA GLU A 373 4.47 -34.60 12.67
C GLU A 373 4.52 -33.40 13.66
N VAL A 374 3.70 -33.41 14.71
CA VAL A 374 3.54 -32.32 15.69
C VAL A 374 3.51 -32.82 17.13
N GLY A 375 3.73 -31.95 18.11
CA GLY A 375 3.69 -32.26 19.54
C GLY A 375 5.02 -32.79 20.09
N PRO A 376 5.09 -32.99 21.42
CA PRO A 376 6.36 -33.23 22.14
C PRO A 376 7.01 -34.60 21.87
N TRP A 377 6.29 -35.54 21.24
CA TRP A 377 6.81 -36.87 20.89
C TRP A 377 7.38 -36.97 19.48
N THR A 378 7.28 -35.92 18.66
CA THR A 378 7.77 -35.92 17.29
C THR A 378 9.20 -35.35 17.25
N PRO A 379 10.17 -36.04 16.62
CA PRO A 379 11.52 -35.52 16.48
C PRO A 379 11.54 -34.21 15.66
N PRO A 380 12.47 -33.29 15.92
CA PRO A 380 12.62 -32.09 15.11
C PRO A 380 13.00 -32.48 13.67
N LYS A 381 12.14 -32.10 12.72
CA LYS A 381 12.30 -32.34 11.29
C LYS A 381 12.53 -30.99 10.61
N GLU A 382 13.70 -30.82 9.99
CA GLU A 382 13.97 -29.65 9.16
C GLU A 382 13.31 -29.84 7.79
N TYR A 383 12.75 -28.76 7.25
CA TYR A 383 12.17 -28.75 5.90
C TYR A 383 12.95 -27.78 5.01
N THR A 384 13.09 -28.12 3.74
CA THR A 384 13.50 -27.16 2.73
C THR A 384 12.48 -26.02 2.68
N SER A 385 12.96 -24.78 2.66
CA SER A 385 12.09 -23.62 2.48
C SER A 385 11.49 -23.64 1.07
N ALA A 386 10.17 -23.54 0.98
CA ALA A 386 9.48 -23.48 -0.31
C ALA A 386 9.91 -22.26 -1.15
N TYR A 387 10.44 -21.20 -0.52
CA TYR A 387 11.07 -20.08 -1.24
C TYR A 387 12.31 -20.54 -2.02
N ARG A 388 13.18 -21.39 -1.44
CA ARG A 388 14.35 -21.94 -2.15
C ARG A 388 13.94 -22.89 -3.26
N GLU A 389 12.87 -23.67 -3.04
CA GLU A 389 12.30 -24.54 -4.09
C GLU A 389 11.76 -23.72 -5.28
N VAL A 390 11.08 -22.59 -5.04
CA VAL A 390 10.67 -21.66 -6.10
C VAL A 390 11.88 -20.98 -6.76
N GLU A 391 12.85 -20.49 -6.00
CA GLU A 391 14.06 -19.85 -6.54
C GLU A 391 14.88 -20.82 -7.42
N LEU A 392 14.87 -22.11 -7.11
CA LEU A 392 15.48 -23.16 -7.92
C LEU A 392 14.67 -23.43 -9.20
N GLU A 393 13.33 -23.52 -9.13
CA GLU A 393 12.48 -23.62 -10.31
C GLU A 393 12.64 -22.41 -11.25
N GLU A 394 12.72 -21.19 -10.71
CA GLU A 394 12.98 -19.96 -11.47
C GLU A 394 14.34 -20.00 -12.18
N LYS A 395 15.41 -20.42 -11.49
CA LYS A 395 16.75 -20.59 -12.09
C LYS A 395 16.82 -21.69 -13.15
N LEU A 396 15.96 -22.70 -13.06
CA LEU A 396 15.86 -23.80 -14.03
C LEU A 396 14.82 -23.53 -15.13
N LEU A 397 14.14 -22.38 -15.11
CA LEU A 397 13.04 -22.02 -16.02
C LEU A 397 11.86 -23.03 -15.99
N LEU A 398 11.64 -23.67 -14.84
CA LEU A 398 10.57 -24.64 -14.59
C LEU A 398 9.34 -24.03 -13.89
N THR A 399 9.36 -22.72 -13.65
CA THR A 399 8.23 -21.98 -13.08
C THR A 399 6.97 -22.19 -13.93
N PRO A 400 5.82 -22.55 -13.34
CA PRO A 400 4.60 -22.75 -14.12
C PRO A 400 4.18 -21.44 -14.79
N SER A 401 4.13 -21.42 -16.11
CA SER A 401 3.47 -20.36 -16.86
C SER A 401 1.95 -20.51 -16.69
N VAL A 402 1.26 -19.38 -16.53
CA VAL A 402 -0.20 -19.33 -16.66
C VAL A 402 -0.48 -18.43 -17.88
N PRO A 403 -1.30 -18.86 -18.85
CA PRO A 403 -1.87 -20.21 -18.99
C PRO A 403 -0.80 -21.32 -19.10
N LEU A 404 -1.14 -22.52 -18.63
CA LEU A 404 -0.29 -23.70 -18.85
C LEU A 404 -0.33 -24.06 -20.35
N PRO A 405 0.81 -24.40 -20.99
CA PRO A 405 0.83 -24.82 -22.39
C PRO A 405 0.00 -26.09 -22.62
N ASP A 406 -0.67 -26.17 -23.77
CA ASP A 406 -1.58 -27.28 -24.09
C ASP A 406 -0.87 -28.64 -24.28
N ASP A 407 0.46 -28.62 -24.45
CA ASP A 407 1.34 -29.78 -24.57
C ASP A 407 2.01 -30.20 -23.24
N LYS A 408 1.81 -29.47 -22.13
CA LYS A 408 2.56 -29.68 -20.88
C LYS A 408 1.70 -30.04 -19.68
N VAL A 409 2.21 -30.99 -18.92
CA VAL A 409 1.71 -31.36 -17.58
C VAL A 409 2.66 -30.81 -16.53
N TYR A 410 2.14 -29.98 -15.63
CA TYR A 410 2.87 -29.49 -14.47
C TYR A 410 2.73 -30.46 -13.30
N VAL A 411 3.85 -30.96 -12.78
CA VAL A 411 3.94 -31.98 -11.70
C VAL A 411 4.75 -31.44 -10.51
N PRO A 412 4.62 -32.01 -9.29
CA PRO A 412 5.49 -31.70 -8.16
C PRO A 412 6.98 -31.85 -8.49
N ALA A 413 7.81 -30.94 -8.00
CA ALA A 413 9.26 -30.96 -8.23
C ALA A 413 9.95 -32.24 -7.71
N ASN A 414 9.41 -32.88 -6.66
CA ASN A 414 9.94 -34.17 -6.18
C ASN A 414 9.75 -35.30 -7.20
N ASP A 415 8.57 -35.36 -7.82
CA ASP A 415 8.24 -36.39 -8.82
C ASP A 415 9.14 -36.21 -10.06
N TRP A 416 9.44 -34.96 -10.45
CA TRP A 416 10.42 -34.60 -11.49
C TRP A 416 11.87 -34.97 -11.12
N LEU A 417 12.26 -34.81 -9.85
CA LEU A 417 13.60 -35.20 -9.36
C LEU A 417 13.78 -36.73 -9.33
N GLU A 418 12.72 -37.50 -9.05
CA GLU A 418 12.74 -38.96 -9.15
C GLU A 418 12.92 -39.41 -10.61
N GLN A 419 12.18 -38.80 -11.55
CA GLN A 419 12.35 -39.04 -13.00
C GLN A 419 13.78 -38.78 -13.48
N LEU A 420 14.37 -37.63 -13.12
CA LEU A 420 15.76 -37.30 -13.47
C LEU A 420 16.80 -38.22 -12.84
N SER A 421 16.51 -38.87 -11.72
CA SER A 421 17.48 -39.72 -11.01
C SER A 421 17.93 -40.96 -11.80
N GLY A 422 17.16 -41.34 -12.83
CA GLY A 422 17.51 -42.37 -13.81
C GLY A 422 18.63 -41.96 -14.78
N GLU A 423 18.89 -40.66 -14.96
CA GLU A 423 19.89 -40.13 -15.89
C GLU A 423 21.16 -39.63 -15.16
N ASN A 424 22.32 -39.78 -15.80
CA ASN A 424 23.61 -39.40 -15.20
C ASN A 424 23.74 -37.88 -14.89
N ASN A 425 22.97 -37.02 -15.56
CA ASN A 425 22.92 -35.58 -15.25
C ASN A 425 22.05 -35.27 -14.02
N GLY A 426 20.97 -36.03 -13.77
CA GLY A 426 20.07 -35.80 -12.65
C GLY A 426 20.76 -35.94 -11.28
N LYS A 427 21.73 -36.86 -11.17
CA LYS A 427 22.55 -37.01 -9.94
C LYS A 427 23.35 -35.75 -9.60
N LYS A 428 23.95 -35.08 -10.59
CA LYS A 428 24.69 -33.81 -10.40
C LYS A 428 23.77 -32.67 -10.01
N ILE A 429 22.57 -32.60 -10.60
CA ILE A 429 21.54 -31.60 -10.25
C ILE A 429 21.05 -31.83 -8.81
N LEU A 430 20.79 -33.09 -8.43
CA LEU A 430 20.37 -33.47 -7.08
C LEU A 430 21.45 -33.15 -6.02
N GLU A 431 22.72 -33.33 -6.35
CA GLU A 431 23.87 -33.00 -5.50
C GLU A 431 24.05 -31.48 -5.34
N ALA A 432 23.88 -30.71 -6.43
CA ALA A 432 23.85 -29.25 -6.39
C ALA A 432 22.66 -28.71 -5.56
N ILE A 433 21.47 -29.31 -5.69
CA ILE A 433 20.28 -28.95 -4.89
C ILE A 433 20.53 -29.26 -3.40
N LYS A 434 21.14 -30.39 -3.07
CA LYS A 434 21.55 -30.70 -1.67
C LYS A 434 22.52 -29.65 -1.13
N LEU A 435 23.56 -29.28 -1.88
CA LEU A 435 24.48 -28.19 -1.49
C LEU A 435 23.76 -26.84 -1.29
N PHE A 436 22.81 -26.49 -2.16
CA PHE A 436 22.07 -25.21 -2.09
C PHE A 436 21.05 -25.16 -0.95
N THR A 437 20.58 -26.33 -0.48
CA THR A 437 19.57 -26.44 0.56
C THR A 437 20.15 -26.60 1.96
N THR A 438 21.30 -27.27 2.13
CA THR A 438 21.97 -27.42 3.43
C THR A 438 22.70 -26.14 3.85
N GLY A 439 21.95 -25.18 4.39
CA GLY A 439 22.54 -23.97 4.97
C GLY A 439 21.52 -23.03 5.58
N VAL A 440 21.35 -23.11 6.90
CA VAL A 440 20.90 -22.10 7.89
C VAL A 440 20.19 -22.86 9.04
N ARG A 441 20.82 -22.91 10.22
CA ARG A 441 20.14 -23.33 11.46
C ARG A 441 19.08 -22.30 11.84
N SER A 442 17.95 -22.77 12.34
CA SER A 442 16.91 -21.91 12.92
C SER A 442 17.44 -21.08 14.11
N PRO A 443 16.96 -19.84 14.34
CA PRO A 443 17.38 -19.07 15.50
C PRO A 443 16.73 -19.63 16.77
N THR A 444 17.53 -20.14 17.70
CA THR A 444 17.05 -20.48 19.05
C THR A 444 16.78 -19.22 19.87
N PRO A 445 15.75 -19.20 20.75
CA PRO A 445 15.52 -18.09 21.66
C PRO A 445 16.67 -18.01 22.68
N LYS A 446 17.40 -16.90 22.71
CA LYS A 446 18.46 -16.68 23.71
C LYS A 446 17.84 -16.40 25.08
N THR A 447 17.96 -17.36 26.00
CA THR A 447 17.70 -17.16 27.43
C THR A 447 18.79 -16.30 28.06
N TYR A 448 18.40 -15.43 28.99
CA TYR A 448 19.33 -14.64 29.80
C TYR A 448 19.99 -15.51 30.87
N ALA A 449 21.32 -15.61 30.87
CA ALA A 449 22.10 -16.07 32.01
C ALA A 449 23.44 -15.32 32.09
N LYS A 450 23.76 -14.77 33.27
CA LYS A 450 25.01 -14.04 33.55
C LYS A 450 26.16 -15.02 33.83
N ARG A 451 27.34 -14.79 33.25
CA ARG A 451 28.64 -14.72 33.95
C ARG A 451 29.78 -14.27 33.01
N VAL A 452 30.72 -13.51 33.55
CA VAL A 452 31.94 -12.96 32.91
C VAL A 452 33.09 -13.15 33.92
N PRO A 453 34.30 -13.53 33.48
CA PRO A 453 35.45 -12.60 33.45
C PRO A 453 36.05 -12.49 32.03
N SER A 454 36.34 -11.30 31.47
CA SER A 454 37.55 -10.47 31.69
C SER A 454 38.83 -11.19 31.19
N VAL A 455 39.62 -10.67 30.24
CA VAL A 455 40.45 -9.44 30.34
C VAL A 455 40.75 -8.79 28.96
N ARG A 456 40.35 -7.50 28.80
CA ARG A 456 41.07 -6.28 28.28
C ARG A 456 41.86 -6.25 26.92
N PRO A 457 42.20 -5.05 26.35
CA PRO A 457 41.32 -3.89 26.09
C PRO A 457 41.56 -3.12 24.74
N LEU A 458 40.46 -2.57 24.21
CA LEU A 458 40.27 -1.30 23.44
C LEU A 458 41.44 -0.47 22.84
N ALA A 459 41.18 0.06 21.63
CA ALA A 459 41.55 1.43 21.23
C ALA A 459 40.29 2.21 20.75
N LYS A 460 40.24 3.53 20.95
CA LYS A 460 39.07 4.41 20.70
C LYS A 460 39.37 5.51 19.66
N SER A 461 38.30 6.19 19.24
CA SER A 461 38.23 7.22 18.19
C SER A 461 39.18 8.42 18.31
N PHE A 462 39.60 8.92 17.14
CA PHE A 462 40.52 10.04 16.89
C PHE A 462 40.08 11.43 17.43
N ALA A 463 38.82 11.61 17.81
CA ALA A 463 38.27 12.89 18.28
C ALA A 463 38.63 13.26 19.74
N ALA A 464 39.47 12.48 20.44
CA ALA A 464 39.73 12.61 21.87
C ALA A 464 41.19 12.97 22.24
N GLN A 465 42.01 13.42 21.28
CA GLN A 465 43.46 13.63 21.49
C GLN A 465 43.98 15.07 21.32
N GLN A 466 43.10 16.08 21.25
CA GLN A 466 43.51 17.49 21.37
C GLN A 466 42.79 18.17 22.54
N ARG A 467 43.34 18.02 23.75
CA ARG A 467 43.40 19.02 24.85
C ARG A 467 43.93 18.41 26.16
N ALA A 468 45.20 18.68 26.45
CA ALA A 468 45.82 18.74 27.78
C ALA A 468 46.93 19.81 27.65
N LYS A 469 47.20 20.72 28.59
CA LYS A 469 47.22 20.70 30.08
C LYS A 469 46.85 22.13 30.62
N PRO A 470 47.07 22.52 31.91
CA PRO A 470 46.43 22.03 33.16
C PRO A 470 45.97 23.13 34.16
N HIS A 471 45.07 22.79 35.12
CA HIS A 471 44.90 23.33 36.51
C HIS A 471 44.72 24.86 36.76
N GLN A 472 44.08 25.42 37.80
CA GLN A 472 43.27 25.05 39.01
C GLN A 472 42.68 26.41 39.57
N PRO A 473 41.92 26.54 40.69
CA PRO A 473 41.04 25.61 41.43
C PRO A 473 39.60 26.18 41.73
N ASN A 474 38.79 25.41 42.47
CA ASN A 474 37.47 25.76 43.08
C ASN A 474 37.62 26.50 44.45
N PRO A 475 36.60 27.14 45.09
CA PRO A 475 35.20 26.68 45.33
C PRO A 475 34.10 27.78 45.07
N SER A 476 32.80 27.76 45.47
CA SER A 476 32.09 27.08 46.58
C SER A 476 30.57 26.79 46.36
N SER A 477 30.02 26.08 47.35
CA SER A 477 28.65 25.76 47.82
C SER A 477 27.76 26.98 48.25
N LEU A 478 26.43 26.95 48.50
CA LEU A 478 25.51 25.96 49.13
C LEU A 478 24.02 26.11 48.68
N LEU A 479 23.21 25.07 48.98
CA LEU A 479 21.82 24.97 49.53
C LEU A 479 20.98 26.28 49.78
N GLU A 480 19.63 26.32 49.84
CA GLU A 480 18.57 25.27 49.84
C GLU A 480 17.15 25.78 49.42
N GLN A 481 16.14 24.89 49.51
CA GLN A 481 14.76 24.99 49.02
C GLN A 481 13.75 25.80 49.87
N LYS A 482 12.50 25.93 49.31
CA LYS A 482 11.16 26.00 50.00
C LYS A 482 10.74 27.36 50.62
N ILE A 483 9.45 27.74 50.71
CA ILE A 483 8.16 27.36 50.06
C ILE A 483 7.07 28.41 50.46
N ILE A 484 6.11 28.79 49.59
CA ILE A 484 4.73 29.33 49.89
C ILE A 484 4.66 30.69 50.70
N ASP A 485 3.73 31.65 50.56
CA ASP A 485 2.34 31.70 50.05
C ASP A 485 1.91 33.05 49.40
N GLN A 486 0.63 33.12 49.02
CA GLN A 486 -0.17 34.19 48.40
C GLN A 486 -0.24 35.55 49.15
N THR A 487 -0.47 36.65 48.41
CA THR A 487 -1.69 37.50 48.51
C THR A 487 -1.66 38.72 47.55
N ALA A 488 -2.84 39.18 47.13
CA ALA A 488 -3.11 40.51 46.54
C ALA A 488 -4.14 41.22 47.45
N PRO A 489 -4.33 42.57 47.43
CA PRO A 489 -5.13 43.22 46.35
C PRO A 489 -4.92 44.74 46.10
N GLY A 490 -5.63 45.28 45.09
CA GLY A 490 -6.16 46.67 45.06
C GLY A 490 -5.24 47.81 44.54
N ILE A 491 -5.68 48.90 43.86
CA ILE A 491 -6.80 49.29 42.96
C ILE A 491 -6.69 50.83 42.78
N SER A 492 -6.94 51.37 41.57
CA SER A 492 -7.28 52.79 41.24
C SER A 492 -6.18 53.88 41.33
N ARG A 493 -6.20 55.04 40.61
CA ARG A 493 -7.03 55.59 39.49
C ARG A 493 -6.37 56.88 38.90
N ILE A 494 -6.46 57.11 37.57
CA ILE A 494 -6.77 58.40 36.85
C ILE A 494 -5.84 59.65 37.12
N LYS A 495 -5.28 60.42 36.14
CA LYS A 495 -5.90 61.15 34.99
C LYS A 495 -4.87 61.67 33.95
N LYS A 496 -5.36 62.13 32.77
CA LYS A 496 -4.66 62.75 31.62
C LYS A 496 -4.08 64.16 31.89
N VAL A 497 -3.04 64.59 31.13
CA VAL A 497 -2.95 65.83 30.30
C VAL A 497 -1.92 65.58 29.13
N ARG A 498 -1.69 66.53 28.21
CA ARG A 498 -1.39 66.35 26.77
C ARG A 498 -0.11 67.09 26.29
N SER A 499 0.54 66.51 25.26
CA SER A 499 1.28 67.15 24.13
C SER A 499 2.66 67.85 24.27
N THR A 500 3.41 67.78 23.15
CA THR A 500 4.73 68.36 22.79
C THR A 500 5.95 67.60 23.34
N SER A 501 7.05 67.38 22.62
CA SER A 501 7.46 67.81 21.26
C SER A 501 8.26 66.72 20.50
N ARG A 502 8.48 66.90 19.18
CA ARG A 502 9.39 66.08 18.35
C ARG A 502 10.84 66.59 18.51
N SER A 503 11.81 65.68 18.54
CA SER A 503 13.20 65.80 18.04
C SER A 503 14.19 65.07 18.95
N ALA A 504 14.80 63.96 18.46
CA ALA A 504 16.04 63.27 18.92
C ALA A 504 15.98 61.73 18.78
N ALA A 505 15.46 61.19 17.66
CA ALA A 505 15.44 59.74 17.39
C ALA A 505 15.49 59.41 15.88
N LEU A 506 16.17 60.24 15.10
CA LEU A 506 16.24 60.16 13.63
C LEU A 506 17.68 60.34 13.10
N GLU A 507 18.70 59.98 13.88
CA GLU A 507 20.12 60.14 13.51
C GLU A 507 20.96 58.84 13.61
N ALA A 508 20.30 57.68 13.82
CA ALA A 508 20.97 56.38 13.93
C ALA A 508 20.86 55.51 12.65
N GLU A 509 19.83 55.71 11.82
CA GLU A 509 19.58 54.86 10.64
C GLU A 509 20.32 55.34 9.38
N ASP A 510 20.53 56.66 9.22
CA ASP A 510 21.20 57.23 8.03
C ASP A 510 22.72 56.97 7.95
N ARG A 511 23.37 56.53 9.03
CA ARG A 511 24.82 56.22 9.00
C ARG A 511 25.17 54.83 8.47
N LEU A 512 24.21 53.90 8.44
CA LEU A 512 24.42 52.55 7.88
C LEU A 512 24.16 52.48 6.37
N ALA A 513 23.31 53.36 5.83
CA ALA A 513 23.01 53.42 4.39
C ALA A 513 24.18 53.97 3.54
N VAL A 514 24.98 54.89 4.10
CA VAL A 514 26.06 55.57 3.38
C VAL A 514 27.28 54.66 3.15
N ASP A 515 27.58 53.75 4.08
CA ASP A 515 28.78 52.91 4.01
C ASP A 515 28.65 51.77 2.97
N MET A 516 27.45 51.18 2.84
CA MET A 516 27.13 50.25 1.74
C MET A 516 27.18 50.92 0.36
N PHE A 517 26.82 52.21 0.26
CA PHE A 517 26.81 52.93 -1.03
C PHE A 517 28.23 53.22 -1.55
N ASN A 518 29.21 53.32 -0.65
CA ASN A 518 30.61 53.58 -1.02
C ASN A 518 31.38 52.32 -1.48
N GLN A 519 30.99 51.12 -1.04
CA GLN A 519 31.63 49.87 -1.48
C GLN A 519 31.20 49.44 -2.90
N LEU A 520 30.03 49.89 -3.38
CA LEU A 520 29.52 49.58 -4.72
C LEU A 520 30.07 50.48 -5.85
N LYS A 521 30.89 51.49 -5.53
CA LYS A 521 31.40 52.49 -6.50
C LYS A 521 32.83 52.27 -7.01
N LEU A 522 33.44 51.10 -6.72
CA LEU A 522 34.85 50.83 -7.01
C LEU A 522 35.13 49.79 -8.11
N VAL A 523 34.12 49.38 -8.90
CA VAL A 523 34.29 48.38 -9.98
C VAL A 523 33.83 48.87 -11.37
N GLU A 524 33.06 49.97 -11.46
CA GLU A 524 32.66 50.54 -12.75
C GLU A 524 33.45 51.83 -13.06
N THR A 525 34.51 51.71 -13.87
CA THR A 525 34.94 52.73 -14.85
C THR A 525 36.06 52.18 -15.75
N LYS A 526 35.97 52.52 -17.04
CA LYS A 526 36.85 52.17 -18.17
C LYS A 526 36.71 50.76 -18.77
N ASP A 527 36.64 50.59 -20.08
CA ASP A 527 36.23 51.49 -21.19
C ASP A 527 35.87 50.57 -22.39
N ASP A 528 35.14 51.09 -23.37
CA ASP A 528 34.72 50.34 -24.56
C ASP A 528 35.88 49.89 -25.46
N ASP A 529 35.83 48.65 -25.98
CA ASP A 529 36.53 48.29 -27.22
C ASP A 529 35.88 47.09 -27.93
N GLU A 530 35.72 47.18 -29.25
CA GLU A 530 35.04 46.17 -30.07
C GLU A 530 35.92 44.94 -30.36
N LYS A 531 35.49 43.73 -29.95
CA LYS A 531 35.33 42.50 -30.80
C LYS A 531 35.35 41.18 -30.02
N LYS A 532 34.62 40.21 -30.60
CA LYS A 532 34.46 38.79 -30.23
C LYS A 532 33.55 38.53 -29.03
N PHE A 533 32.50 37.76 -29.29
CA PHE A 533 31.72 37.04 -28.28
C PHE A 533 32.61 35.98 -27.63
N ASP A 534 33.26 36.32 -26.52
CA ASP A 534 33.80 35.30 -25.62
C ASP A 534 32.71 34.82 -24.66
N VAL A 535 32.52 33.51 -24.60
CA VAL A 535 31.48 32.89 -23.76
C VAL A 535 31.95 32.93 -22.32
N LEU A 536 31.45 33.91 -21.56
CA LEU A 536 31.57 33.93 -20.10
C LEU A 536 30.89 32.69 -19.51
N LYS A 537 31.69 31.64 -19.28
CA LYS A 537 31.28 30.47 -18.50
C LYS A 537 31.05 30.89 -17.05
N PRO A 538 29.83 30.73 -16.50
CA PRO A 538 29.66 30.75 -15.06
C PRO A 538 30.39 29.51 -14.52
N SER A 539 31.33 29.69 -13.60
CA SER A 539 31.94 28.58 -12.86
C SER A 539 30.97 28.06 -11.79
N LEU A 540 29.87 27.43 -12.23
CA LEU A 540 29.12 26.54 -11.35
C LEU A 540 29.97 25.30 -11.08
N ASP A 541 30.05 24.93 -9.80
CA ASP A 541 30.67 23.67 -9.40
C ASP A 541 29.88 22.50 -10.00
N SER A 542 30.46 21.87 -11.01
CA SER A 542 29.84 20.73 -11.70
C SER A 542 29.59 19.54 -10.77
N ALA A 543 30.16 19.54 -9.56
CA ALA A 543 29.89 18.54 -8.53
C ALA A 543 28.40 18.47 -8.11
N PHE A 544 27.65 19.57 -8.13
CA PHE A 544 26.28 19.63 -7.60
C PHE A 544 25.18 19.52 -8.66
N SER A 545 25.53 19.60 -9.95
CA SER A 545 24.57 19.51 -11.05
C SER A 545 24.31 18.06 -11.48
N ILE A 546 23.12 17.80 -12.03
CA ILE A 546 22.84 16.58 -12.79
C ILE A 546 23.33 16.68 -14.25
N PHE A 547 23.67 17.88 -14.72
CA PHE A 547 24.14 18.14 -16.08
C PHE A 547 25.67 18.13 -16.17
N GLU A 548 26.17 17.47 -17.20
CA GLU A 548 27.57 17.49 -17.60
C GLU A 548 27.87 18.78 -18.40
N LYS A 549 29.13 19.23 -18.43
CA LYS A 549 29.56 20.43 -19.17
C LYS A 549 29.31 20.36 -20.70
N THR A 550 28.99 19.18 -21.22
CA THR A 550 28.66 18.89 -22.62
C THR A 550 27.15 18.84 -22.90
N ASP A 551 26.28 18.82 -21.87
CA ASP A 551 24.83 18.88 -22.07
C ASP A 551 24.41 20.26 -22.58
N ILE A 552 23.48 20.30 -23.53
CA ILE A 552 22.86 21.56 -23.99
C ILE A 552 21.78 21.95 -22.98
N VAL A 553 22.16 22.75 -22.00
CA VAL A 553 21.28 23.27 -20.95
C VAL A 553 20.70 24.63 -21.34
N LYS A 554 19.39 24.82 -21.17
CA LYS A 554 18.66 26.08 -21.43
C LYS A 554 18.02 26.61 -20.15
N GLU A 555 18.02 27.91 -19.95
CA GLU A 555 17.24 28.56 -18.87
C GLU A 555 15.73 28.41 -19.16
N VAL A 556 14.92 28.18 -18.13
CA VAL A 556 13.45 28.14 -18.22
C VAL A 556 12.90 29.55 -17.92
N PRO A 557 12.25 30.24 -18.89
CA PRO A 557 11.79 31.61 -18.70
C PRO A 557 10.85 31.80 -17.50
N ASN A 558 10.87 33.00 -16.90
CA ASN A 558 10.00 33.41 -15.80
C ASN A 558 10.13 32.60 -14.48
N THR A 559 11.19 31.81 -14.31
CA THR A 559 11.40 30.97 -13.12
C THR A 559 12.34 31.56 -12.06
N LYS A 560 13.03 32.68 -12.33
CA LYS A 560 13.86 33.37 -11.31
C LYS A 560 12.99 33.94 -10.19
N PRO A 561 13.49 34.04 -8.95
CA PRO A 561 12.69 34.45 -7.80
C PRO A 561 11.93 35.77 -7.99
N ASP A 562 12.53 36.80 -8.59
CA ASP A 562 11.87 38.10 -8.81
C ASP A 562 10.58 38.01 -9.64
N PHE A 563 10.60 37.22 -10.72
CA PHE A 563 9.42 36.97 -11.54
C PHE A 563 8.38 36.16 -10.77
N VAL A 564 8.82 35.15 -10.00
CA VAL A 564 7.95 34.35 -9.13
C VAL A 564 7.26 35.24 -8.08
N PHE A 565 7.99 36.06 -7.32
CA PHE A 565 7.41 36.98 -6.34
C PHE A 565 6.47 38.01 -6.96
N LYS A 566 6.81 38.56 -8.13
CA LYS A 566 5.94 39.50 -8.85
C LYS A 566 4.61 38.83 -9.25
N ARG A 567 4.64 37.57 -9.70
CA ARG A 567 3.43 36.76 -9.94
C ARG A 567 2.66 36.51 -8.65
N LEU A 568 3.31 36.02 -7.59
CA LEU A 568 2.66 35.70 -6.30
C LEU A 568 1.99 36.92 -5.66
N ARG A 569 2.64 38.09 -5.66
CA ARG A 569 2.06 39.35 -5.16
C ARG A 569 0.83 39.79 -5.96
N ARG A 570 0.87 39.67 -7.30
CA ARG A 570 -0.28 39.95 -8.16
C ARG A 570 -1.43 38.98 -7.91
N LEU A 571 -1.15 37.68 -7.89
CA LEU A 571 -2.10 36.62 -7.60
C LEU A 571 -2.79 36.89 -6.25
N LYS A 572 -2.01 37.12 -5.18
CA LYS A 572 -2.54 37.44 -3.85
C LYS A 572 -3.50 38.64 -3.89
N ALA A 573 -3.09 39.76 -4.50
CA ALA A 573 -3.90 40.96 -4.58
C ALA A 573 -5.23 40.72 -5.34
N GLU A 574 -5.21 39.90 -6.40
CA GLU A 574 -6.41 39.52 -7.15
C GLU A 574 -7.33 38.58 -6.35
N LEU A 575 -6.79 37.63 -5.59
CA LEU A 575 -7.59 36.79 -4.68
C LEU A 575 -8.24 37.63 -3.57
N GLU A 576 -7.51 38.56 -2.96
CA GLU A 576 -8.04 39.49 -1.94
C GLU A 576 -9.12 40.42 -2.53
N ARG A 577 -8.91 40.92 -3.76
CA ARG A 577 -9.89 41.72 -4.49
C ARG A 577 -11.16 40.91 -4.80
N ALA A 578 -11.01 39.65 -5.21
CA ALA A 578 -12.13 38.75 -5.49
C ALA A 578 -12.92 38.38 -4.22
N LEU A 579 -12.24 38.12 -3.10
CA LEU A 579 -12.86 37.87 -1.79
C LEU A 579 -13.68 39.06 -1.31
N ASN A 580 -13.18 40.29 -1.48
CA ASN A 580 -13.86 41.52 -1.03
C ASN A 580 -14.96 42.02 -1.99
N SER A 581 -14.99 41.55 -3.23
CA SER A 581 -15.99 41.98 -4.22
C SER A 581 -17.37 41.38 -3.98
N ARG A 582 -18.40 42.22 -4.02
CA ARG A 582 -19.83 41.86 -3.97
C ARG A 582 -20.50 41.85 -5.36
N SER A 583 -19.70 41.90 -6.42
CA SER A 583 -20.17 41.97 -7.81
C SER A 583 -19.63 40.80 -8.62
N VAL A 584 -20.41 40.34 -9.59
CA VAL A 584 -20.00 39.35 -10.60
C VAL A 584 -18.99 40.00 -11.55
N ALA A 585 -17.95 39.26 -11.97
CA ALA A 585 -17.01 39.77 -12.97
C ALA A 585 -17.66 39.78 -14.37
N ALA A 586 -17.32 40.78 -15.20
CA ALA A 586 -17.76 40.78 -16.59
C ALA A 586 -17.11 39.60 -17.35
N GLU A 587 -17.88 38.90 -18.17
CA GLU A 587 -17.37 37.86 -19.08
C GLU A 587 -16.53 38.51 -20.19
N ALA A 588 -15.25 38.73 -19.91
CA ALA A 588 -14.28 39.00 -20.94
C ALA A 588 -14.16 37.77 -21.86
N ARG A 589 -14.02 37.99 -23.17
CA ARG A 589 -13.78 36.94 -24.18
C ARG A 589 -12.36 36.38 -24.05
N ILE A 590 -12.06 35.73 -22.93
CA ILE A 590 -10.81 35.01 -22.70
C ILE A 590 -10.99 33.61 -23.31
N PRO A 591 -10.08 33.13 -24.19
CA PRO A 591 -10.16 31.78 -24.72
C PRO A 591 -10.16 30.75 -23.59
N LYS A 592 -11.14 29.83 -23.59
CA LYS A 592 -11.14 28.68 -22.68
C LYS A 592 -9.91 27.81 -22.96
N ARG A 593 -8.88 27.94 -22.13
CA ARG A 593 -7.74 27.02 -22.08
C ARG A 593 -7.91 26.16 -20.83
N SER A 594 -8.18 24.87 -21.01
CA SER A 594 -8.15 23.91 -19.91
C SER A 594 -6.69 23.76 -19.43
N PRO A 595 -6.35 24.09 -18.17
CA PRO A 595 -4.98 23.98 -17.69
C PRO A 595 -4.53 22.52 -17.58
N VAL A 596 -3.22 22.27 -17.73
CA VAL A 596 -2.67 20.92 -17.55
C VAL A 596 -2.52 20.64 -16.05
N ILE A 597 -3.46 19.88 -15.49
CA ILE A 597 -3.47 19.55 -14.07
C ILE A 597 -2.82 18.19 -13.74
N VAL A 598 -2.39 18.01 -12.48
CA VAL A 598 -2.01 16.71 -11.91
C VAL A 598 -3.29 15.94 -11.58
N VAL A 599 -3.58 14.91 -12.39
CA VAL A 599 -4.75 14.04 -12.22
C VAL A 599 -4.48 12.93 -11.20
N LYS A 600 -3.24 12.44 -11.14
CA LYS A 600 -2.82 11.33 -10.28
C LYS A 600 -1.39 11.53 -9.79
N TRP A 601 -1.12 11.09 -8.57
CA TRP A 601 0.22 11.20 -7.97
C TRP A 601 0.48 10.09 -6.95
N VAL A 602 1.76 9.98 -6.57
CA VAL A 602 2.21 9.17 -5.44
C VAL A 602 3.23 9.97 -4.61
N ASP A 603 2.93 10.13 -3.32
CA ASP A 603 3.80 10.81 -2.36
C ASP A 603 4.81 9.81 -1.72
N TYR A 604 6.10 10.10 -1.93
CA TYR A 604 7.27 9.47 -1.30
C TYR A 604 8.21 10.53 -0.72
N THR A 605 7.65 11.64 -0.23
CA THR A 605 8.37 12.78 0.36
C THR A 605 9.22 12.43 1.59
N ASN A 606 9.03 11.22 2.14
CA ASN A 606 9.87 10.65 3.20
C ASN A 606 11.20 10.06 2.70
N LYS A 607 11.38 9.81 1.39
CA LYS A 607 12.60 9.16 0.86
C LYS A 607 13.05 9.63 -0.52
N TYR A 608 12.16 9.72 -1.49
CA TYR A 608 12.54 9.95 -2.90
C TYR A 608 11.99 11.25 -3.50
N GLY A 609 10.80 11.69 -3.09
CA GLY A 609 10.08 12.81 -3.70
C GLY A 609 8.64 12.41 -4.09
N LEU A 610 8.09 12.94 -5.18
CA LEU A 610 6.77 12.56 -5.69
C LEU A 610 6.84 12.15 -7.17
N GLY A 611 5.99 11.21 -7.55
CA GLY A 611 5.64 10.96 -8.95
C GLY A 611 4.24 11.51 -9.25
N TYR A 612 4.02 11.97 -10.48
CA TYR A 612 2.72 12.49 -10.93
C TYR A 612 2.41 12.14 -12.40
N ILE A 613 1.12 12.04 -12.72
CA ILE A 613 0.58 11.97 -14.08
C ILE A 613 -0.21 13.26 -14.33
N LEU A 614 0.05 13.90 -15.47
CA LEU A 614 -0.65 15.08 -15.95
C LEU A 614 -1.86 14.69 -16.81
N SER A 615 -2.87 15.55 -16.85
CA SER A 615 -4.10 15.37 -17.67
C SER A 615 -3.86 15.11 -19.17
N ASN A 616 -2.68 15.46 -19.70
CA ASN A 616 -2.27 15.17 -21.08
C ASN A 616 -1.53 13.81 -21.25
N GLY A 617 -1.48 12.96 -20.23
CA GLY A 617 -0.80 11.66 -20.25
C GLY A 617 0.73 11.73 -20.10
N SER A 618 1.31 12.90 -19.85
CA SER A 618 2.73 13.03 -19.47
C SER A 618 2.95 12.57 -18.04
N VAL A 619 4.06 11.86 -17.77
CA VAL A 619 4.39 11.38 -16.42
C VAL A 619 5.69 12.02 -15.96
N GLY A 620 5.66 12.64 -14.78
CA GLY A 620 6.81 13.35 -14.21
C GLY A 620 7.11 12.94 -12.79
N SER A 621 8.22 13.46 -12.26
CA SER A 621 8.60 13.27 -10.86
C SER A 621 9.41 14.47 -10.35
N ILE A 622 9.16 14.87 -9.12
CA ILE A 622 9.97 15.86 -8.38
C ILE A 622 10.76 15.08 -7.33
N PHE A 623 12.08 15.21 -7.32
CA PHE A 623 12.93 14.49 -6.38
C PHE A 623 13.35 15.36 -5.19
N LYS A 624 13.51 14.72 -4.02
CA LYS A 624 14.26 15.34 -2.92
C LYS A 624 15.70 15.60 -3.34
N ALA A 625 16.30 16.62 -2.74
CA ALA A 625 17.73 16.83 -2.78
C ALA A 625 18.46 15.60 -2.19
N ILE A 626 19.57 15.24 -2.80
CA ILE A 626 20.43 14.11 -2.40
C ILE A 626 21.86 14.61 -2.17
N PRO A 627 22.66 13.98 -1.30
CA PRO A 627 24.08 14.32 -1.18
C PRO A 627 24.79 14.24 -2.53
N ALA A 628 25.51 15.31 -2.91
CA ALA A 628 26.34 15.30 -4.11
C ALA A 628 27.54 14.35 -3.98
N PHE A 629 27.94 14.05 -2.74
CA PHE A 629 29.03 13.13 -2.42
C PHE A 629 28.53 12.03 -1.47
N PRO A 630 28.14 10.84 -1.98
CA PRO A 630 27.58 9.77 -1.15
C PRO A 630 28.49 9.28 0.00
N GLN A 631 29.80 9.43 -0.15
CA GLN A 631 30.79 9.06 0.88
C GLN A 631 30.99 10.15 1.95
N ASP A 632 30.58 11.39 1.68
CA ASP A 632 30.71 12.52 2.61
C ASP A 632 29.54 13.50 2.42
N PRO A 633 28.38 13.20 3.03
CA PRO A 633 27.19 14.03 2.88
C PRO A 633 27.31 15.46 3.40
N SER A 634 28.37 15.78 4.15
CA SER A 634 28.60 17.14 4.67
C SER A 634 29.03 18.13 3.59
N LYS A 635 29.54 17.64 2.44
CA LYS A 635 30.05 18.46 1.33
C LYS A 635 28.98 19.12 0.46
N GLY A 636 27.70 18.91 0.75
CA GLY A 636 26.59 19.57 0.07
C GLY A 636 25.65 18.64 -0.71
N LEU A 637 24.51 19.20 -1.11
CA LEU A 637 23.43 18.51 -1.80
C LEU A 637 23.44 18.86 -3.30
N CYS A 638 23.02 17.92 -4.15
CA CYS A 638 22.69 18.22 -5.53
C CYS A 638 21.49 19.19 -5.59
N TYR A 639 21.46 20.01 -6.64
CA TYR A 639 20.30 20.86 -6.94
C TYR A 639 19.00 20.04 -7.06
N PRO A 640 17.85 20.54 -6.55
CA PRO A 640 16.57 19.87 -6.71
C PRO A 640 16.27 19.56 -8.17
N THR A 641 15.89 18.31 -8.43
CA THR A 641 15.74 17.79 -9.80
C THR A 641 14.28 17.42 -10.07
N CYS A 642 13.80 17.72 -11.27
CA CYS A 642 12.57 17.16 -11.81
C CYS A 642 12.86 16.40 -13.12
N ILE A 643 12.02 15.41 -13.42
CA ILE A 643 12.00 14.72 -14.71
C ILE A 643 10.57 14.76 -15.26
N LEU A 644 10.43 14.93 -16.57
CA LEU A 644 9.17 14.80 -17.28
C LEU A 644 9.38 14.03 -18.58
N ILE A 645 8.51 13.06 -18.84
CA ILE A 645 8.42 12.38 -20.13
C ILE A 645 7.00 12.60 -20.66
N ARG A 646 6.92 13.13 -21.88
CA ARG A 646 5.64 13.47 -22.53
C ARG A 646 4.92 12.20 -22.97
N ASN A 647 3.58 12.19 -22.84
CA ASN A 647 2.68 11.10 -23.27
C ASN A 647 2.98 9.68 -22.73
N SER A 648 3.95 9.54 -21.83
CA SER A 648 4.50 8.27 -21.37
C SER A 648 3.55 7.40 -20.54
N GLU A 649 2.37 7.90 -20.14
CA GLU A 649 1.34 7.05 -19.52
C GLU A 649 0.98 5.88 -20.46
N LYS A 650 0.85 6.14 -21.76
CA LYS A 650 0.59 5.10 -22.77
C LYS A 650 1.71 4.07 -22.82
N HIS A 651 2.97 4.52 -22.82
CA HIS A 651 4.15 3.63 -22.72
C HIS A 651 4.07 2.74 -21.48
N LEU A 652 3.82 3.33 -20.31
CA LEU A 652 3.77 2.63 -19.02
C LEU A 652 2.58 1.68 -18.87
N VAL A 653 1.48 1.90 -19.60
CA VAL A 653 0.32 0.98 -19.66
C VAL A 653 0.56 -0.14 -20.67
N ASN A 654 1.15 0.15 -21.83
CA ASN A 654 1.27 -0.78 -22.94
C ASN A 654 2.56 -1.64 -22.92
N GLN A 655 3.33 -1.66 -21.83
CA GLN A 655 4.56 -2.48 -21.70
C GLN A 655 4.35 -3.99 -21.81
N THR A 656 3.11 -4.46 -22.00
CA THR A 656 2.76 -5.88 -22.23
C THR A 656 2.48 -6.22 -23.69
N ASP A 657 2.54 -5.28 -24.63
CA ASP A 657 2.33 -5.52 -26.06
C ASP A 657 3.68 -5.70 -26.79
N PRO A 658 4.05 -6.92 -27.25
CA PRO A 658 5.30 -7.17 -27.95
C PRO A 658 5.37 -6.55 -29.36
N ALA A 659 4.25 -6.05 -29.90
CA ALA A 659 4.24 -5.40 -31.21
C ALA A 659 4.77 -3.96 -31.19
N LEU A 660 4.96 -3.37 -30.00
CA LEU A 660 5.48 -2.01 -29.84
C LEU A 660 7.01 -1.99 -29.84
N VAL A 661 7.58 -1.03 -30.58
CA VAL A 661 9.04 -0.82 -30.71
C VAL A 661 9.73 -0.63 -29.35
N ASP A 662 9.02 -0.07 -28.38
CA ASP A 662 9.50 0.22 -27.03
C ASP A 662 9.21 -0.89 -26.00
N TYR A 663 8.80 -2.08 -26.45
CA TYR A 663 8.56 -3.22 -25.57
C TYR A 663 9.77 -3.51 -24.65
N GLY A 664 9.49 -3.77 -23.37
CA GLY A 664 10.49 -3.95 -22.31
C GLY A 664 11.22 -2.68 -21.84
N GLN A 665 11.31 -1.62 -22.65
CA GLN A 665 12.17 -0.46 -22.38
C GLN A 665 11.75 0.35 -21.14
N LEU A 666 12.73 0.94 -20.45
CA LEU A 666 12.46 1.74 -19.24
C LEU A 666 11.60 2.98 -19.54
N VAL A 667 11.83 3.58 -20.70
CA VAL A 667 11.28 4.83 -21.23
C VAL A 667 10.88 4.60 -22.69
N PRO A 668 9.97 5.39 -23.28
CA PRO A 668 9.71 5.28 -24.71
C PRO A 668 10.96 5.74 -25.47
N ILE A 669 11.58 4.84 -26.23
CA ILE A 669 12.77 5.11 -27.04
C ILE A 669 12.37 5.62 -28.43
N SER A 670 11.21 5.20 -28.93
CA SER A 670 10.65 5.60 -30.23
C SER A 670 9.96 6.97 -30.24
N GLU A 671 9.65 7.53 -29.07
CA GLU A 671 9.00 8.84 -28.95
C GLU A 671 9.96 9.98 -28.49
N HIS A 672 9.45 10.93 -27.71
CA HIS A 672 10.05 12.24 -27.47
C HIS A 672 11.27 12.18 -26.53
N LYS A 673 12.12 13.21 -26.60
CA LYS A 673 13.27 13.37 -25.70
C LYS A 673 12.84 13.47 -24.23
N ILE A 674 13.71 13.03 -23.33
CA ILE A 674 13.47 13.07 -21.88
C ILE A 674 13.87 14.44 -21.35
N GLU A 675 12.95 15.14 -20.70
CA GLU A 675 13.20 16.46 -20.13
C GLU A 675 13.65 16.32 -18.67
N PHE A 676 14.86 16.79 -18.38
CA PHE A 676 15.37 16.97 -17.02
C PHE A 676 15.39 18.45 -16.68
N PHE A 677 15.01 18.77 -15.44
CA PHE A 677 14.98 20.13 -14.91
C PHE A 677 15.76 20.20 -13.60
N GLU A 678 16.46 21.31 -13.38
CA GLU A 678 17.29 21.58 -12.22
C GLU A 678 16.97 22.97 -11.65
N ASN A 679 16.64 23.05 -10.36
CA ASN A 679 16.41 24.32 -9.66
C ASN A 679 17.74 24.86 -9.11
N ARG A 680 18.21 25.99 -9.62
CA ARG A 680 19.48 26.63 -9.21
C ARG A 680 19.28 27.82 -8.26
N GLY A 681 18.15 27.87 -7.55
CA GLY A 681 17.83 28.95 -6.62
C GLY A 681 17.66 30.27 -7.36
N ASP A 682 18.52 31.24 -7.08
CA ASP A 682 18.41 32.61 -7.59
C ASP A 682 18.54 32.72 -9.12
N GLN A 683 19.19 31.74 -9.76
CA GLN A 683 19.26 31.64 -11.22
C GLN A 683 17.99 31.07 -11.88
N GLY A 684 17.04 30.55 -11.10
CA GLY A 684 15.83 29.89 -11.59
C GLY A 684 16.06 28.44 -12.04
N TYR A 685 15.17 27.96 -12.91
CA TYR A 685 15.20 26.60 -13.44
C TYR A 685 15.99 26.49 -14.75
N PHE A 686 16.69 25.37 -14.89
CA PHE A 686 17.42 24.99 -16.10
C PHE A 686 16.93 23.65 -16.62
N ARG A 687 16.72 23.54 -17.93
CA ARG A 687 16.25 22.34 -18.64
C ARG A 687 17.37 21.79 -19.52
N ALA A 688 17.54 20.46 -19.54
CA ALA A 688 18.25 19.77 -20.61
C ALA A 688 17.38 18.65 -21.19
N GLU A 689 17.57 18.38 -22.48
CA GLU A 689 16.92 17.27 -23.18
C GLU A 689 17.92 16.13 -23.33
N VAL A 690 17.59 14.96 -22.79
CA VAL A 690 18.44 13.77 -22.84
C VAL A 690 17.85 12.77 -23.84
N ASN A 691 18.71 12.22 -24.70
CA ASN A 691 18.33 11.20 -25.67
C ASN A 691 17.82 9.93 -24.94
N PRO A 692 16.60 9.43 -25.23
CA PRO A 692 16.08 8.18 -24.65
C PRO A 692 17.02 6.98 -24.79
N GLU A 693 17.80 6.91 -25.88
CA GLU A 693 18.81 5.87 -26.15
C GLU A 693 19.81 5.67 -25.00
N ASN A 694 20.13 6.73 -24.24
CA ASN A 694 21.02 6.64 -23.07
C ASN A 694 20.46 5.73 -21.96
N PHE A 695 19.15 5.44 -21.99
CA PHE A 695 18.41 4.60 -21.07
C PHE A 695 17.87 3.33 -21.74
N ARG A 696 18.37 2.96 -22.94
CA ARG A 696 18.06 1.68 -23.57
C ARG A 696 18.47 0.55 -22.61
N ALA A 697 17.50 -0.30 -22.29
CA ALA A 697 17.74 -1.48 -21.48
C ALA A 697 18.32 -2.59 -22.35
N VAL A 698 19.34 -3.28 -21.81
CA VAL A 698 19.84 -4.50 -22.42
C VAL A 698 18.90 -5.64 -22.04
N PRO A 699 18.33 -6.40 -22.99
CA PRO A 699 17.56 -7.60 -22.68
C PRO A 699 18.46 -8.61 -21.95
N ASP A 700 17.92 -9.26 -20.92
CA ASP A 700 18.59 -10.38 -20.29
C ASP A 700 18.55 -11.65 -21.17
N LEU A 701 19.12 -12.75 -20.68
CA LEU A 701 19.14 -14.04 -21.39
C LEU A 701 17.75 -14.62 -21.68
N ASN A 702 16.70 -14.11 -21.03
CA ASN A 702 15.31 -14.50 -21.22
C ASN A 702 14.53 -13.50 -22.10
N GLY A 703 15.19 -12.46 -22.60
CA GLY A 703 14.59 -11.42 -23.45
C GLY A 703 13.95 -10.25 -22.70
N GLU A 704 13.97 -10.21 -21.36
CA GLU A 704 13.36 -9.12 -20.61
C GLU A 704 14.36 -8.00 -20.29
N ALA A 705 13.99 -6.76 -20.65
CA ALA A 705 14.90 -5.62 -20.62
C ALA A 705 14.81 -4.81 -19.30
N HIS A 706 15.38 -5.35 -18.22
CA HIS A 706 15.25 -4.77 -16.87
C HIS A 706 16.44 -3.99 -16.33
N ARG A 707 17.63 -4.10 -16.94
CA ARG A 707 18.85 -3.52 -16.37
C ARG A 707 19.51 -2.50 -17.30
N LEU A 708 19.65 -1.28 -16.79
CA LEU A 708 20.51 -0.26 -17.40
C LEU A 708 21.98 -0.65 -17.22
N SER A 709 22.79 -0.39 -18.24
CA SER A 709 24.24 -0.42 -18.14
C SER A 709 24.75 0.65 -17.18
N ALA A 710 25.92 0.42 -16.59
CA ALA A 710 26.60 1.42 -15.75
C ALA A 710 26.73 2.75 -16.50
N GLY A 711 26.58 3.87 -15.79
CA GLY A 711 26.71 5.19 -16.39
C GLY A 711 28.14 5.46 -16.86
N ARG A 712 28.29 6.15 -18.00
CA ARG A 712 29.61 6.53 -18.54
C ARG A 712 30.44 7.38 -17.58
N ASN A 713 29.75 8.18 -16.78
CA ASN A 713 30.30 9.09 -15.77
C ASN A 713 29.26 9.25 -14.63
N GLU A 714 29.57 10.08 -13.63
CA GLU A 714 28.67 10.29 -12.49
C GLU A 714 27.34 10.95 -12.89
N PHE A 715 27.36 11.91 -13.82
CA PHE A 715 26.15 12.58 -14.34
C PHE A 715 25.17 11.60 -14.97
N ASP A 716 25.67 10.69 -15.81
CA ASP A 716 24.88 9.62 -16.43
C ASP A 716 24.31 8.67 -15.37
N ASN A 717 25.09 8.30 -14.35
CA ASN A 717 24.58 7.50 -13.22
C ASN A 717 23.47 8.21 -12.45
N ARG A 718 23.61 9.51 -12.13
CA ARG A 718 22.58 10.33 -11.47
C ARG A 718 21.29 10.38 -12.31
N LYS A 719 21.39 10.63 -13.63
CA LYS A 719 20.25 10.61 -14.57
C LYS A 719 19.56 9.23 -14.60
N LYS A 720 20.33 8.14 -14.69
CA LYS A 720 19.83 6.76 -14.72
C LYS A 720 19.10 6.38 -13.43
N GLU A 721 19.59 6.81 -12.26
CA GLU A 721 18.89 6.61 -10.99
C GLU A 721 17.53 7.31 -10.97
N ARG A 722 17.46 8.57 -11.43
CA ARG A 722 16.19 9.31 -11.53
C ARG A 722 15.19 8.62 -12.46
N VAL A 723 15.63 8.11 -13.61
CA VAL A 723 14.77 7.35 -14.55
C VAL A 723 14.25 6.04 -13.92
N ILE A 724 15.08 5.32 -13.16
CA ILE A 724 14.64 4.11 -12.44
C ILE A 724 13.55 4.44 -11.41
N ILE A 725 13.70 5.53 -10.65
CA ILE A 725 12.69 5.95 -9.67
C ILE A 725 11.41 6.43 -10.39
N TRP A 726 11.55 7.20 -11.46
CA TRP A 726 10.44 7.62 -12.32
C TRP A 726 9.64 6.42 -12.87
N ARG A 727 10.29 5.39 -13.43
CA ARG A 727 9.59 4.19 -13.94
C ARG A 727 8.85 3.48 -12.82
N LYS A 728 9.45 3.38 -11.62
CA LYS A 728 8.78 2.81 -10.44
C LYS A 728 7.54 3.62 -10.03
N PHE A 729 7.61 4.95 -10.02
CA PHE A 729 6.44 5.80 -9.78
C PHE A 729 5.38 5.64 -10.87
N GLY A 730 5.79 5.66 -12.14
CA GLY A 730 4.93 5.49 -13.31
C GLY A 730 4.14 4.18 -13.26
N ASN A 731 4.85 3.04 -13.18
CA ASN A 731 4.24 1.71 -13.07
C ASN A 731 3.30 1.59 -11.86
N TYR A 732 3.67 2.20 -10.73
CA TYR A 732 2.81 2.23 -9.54
C TYR A 732 1.52 3.06 -9.79
N MET A 733 1.62 4.20 -10.48
CA MET A 733 0.45 5.00 -10.82
C MET A 733 -0.42 4.35 -11.90
N THR A 734 0.14 3.65 -12.90
CA THR A 734 -0.65 2.98 -13.95
C THR A 734 -1.31 1.68 -13.47
N GLN A 735 -0.66 0.90 -12.60
CA GLN A 735 -1.18 -0.38 -12.10
C GLN A 735 -2.43 -0.24 -11.20
N TYR A 736 -2.61 0.91 -10.53
CA TYR A 736 -3.65 1.11 -9.52
C TYR A 736 -4.75 2.10 -9.96
N GLY A 737 -5.42 1.82 -11.08
CA GLY A 737 -6.73 2.37 -11.45
C GLY A 737 -6.74 3.67 -12.25
N ARG A 738 -7.57 3.72 -13.28
CA ARG A 738 -8.08 4.98 -13.86
C ARG A 738 -9.43 5.24 -13.19
N ASP A 739 -9.68 6.46 -12.74
CA ASP A 739 -11.07 6.92 -12.60
C ASP A 739 -11.61 7.04 -14.04
N THR A 740 -12.80 6.51 -14.30
CA THR A 740 -13.44 6.58 -15.64
C THR A 740 -13.99 7.98 -15.98
N ASP A 741 -13.76 8.96 -15.10
CA ASP A 741 -14.39 10.28 -15.10
C ASP A 741 -13.74 11.29 -16.07
N TYR A 742 -12.65 10.90 -16.73
CA TYR A 742 -12.15 11.59 -17.93
C TYR A 742 -12.49 10.77 -19.17
N PRO A 743 -13.44 11.22 -20.00
CA PRO A 743 -13.63 10.68 -21.34
C PRO A 743 -12.28 10.72 -22.07
N ALA A 744 -11.87 9.58 -22.64
CA ALA A 744 -10.83 9.58 -23.67
C ALA A 744 -11.35 10.22 -24.98
N ASP A 745 -12.67 10.38 -25.06
CA ASP A 745 -13.45 10.92 -26.17
C ASP A 745 -13.40 12.46 -26.23
N GLU A 746 -12.20 13.03 -26.25
CA GLU A 746 -11.88 14.33 -26.86
C GLU A 746 -10.36 14.56 -26.88
N ILE A 747 -9.60 13.59 -27.42
CA ILE A 747 -8.30 13.92 -28.03
C ILE A 747 -8.62 14.50 -29.42
N PRO A 748 -8.46 15.81 -29.68
CA PRO A 748 -8.71 16.34 -30.99
C PRO A 748 -7.66 15.77 -31.94
N ASN A 749 -8.09 14.99 -32.93
CA ASN A 749 -7.21 14.39 -33.93
C ASN A 749 -6.70 15.41 -34.98
N ASN A 750 -6.72 16.71 -34.62
CA ASN A 750 -6.29 17.81 -35.46
C ASN A 750 -4.77 17.92 -35.42
N LYS A 751 -4.13 17.53 -36.52
CA LYS A 751 -2.69 17.67 -36.80
C LYS A 751 -2.25 19.13 -37.05
N THR A 752 -2.91 20.10 -36.44
CA THR A 752 -2.71 21.53 -36.68
C THR A 752 -2.79 22.29 -35.35
N ASP A 753 -1.84 23.20 -35.13
CA ASP A 753 -1.72 24.13 -33.98
C ASP A 753 -1.23 23.55 -32.64
N VAL A 754 -0.33 22.55 -32.66
CA VAL A 754 0.52 22.23 -31.50
C VAL A 754 1.83 23.03 -31.56
N ASP A 755 1.73 24.36 -31.53
CA ASP A 755 2.85 25.24 -31.20
C ASP A 755 2.74 25.71 -29.74
N SER A 756 2.83 24.73 -28.84
CA SER A 756 2.89 24.93 -27.39
C SER A 756 3.96 24.03 -26.76
N SER A 757 5.16 24.04 -27.33
CA SER A 757 6.36 23.39 -26.77
C SER A 757 6.90 24.08 -25.49
N ALA A 758 6.18 25.08 -24.99
CA ALA A 758 6.53 25.87 -23.83
C ALA A 758 5.71 25.45 -22.60
N GLY A 759 6.41 24.85 -21.64
CA GLY A 759 6.15 24.96 -20.20
C GLY A 759 4.82 24.42 -19.67
N ASN A 760 4.83 23.13 -19.34
CA ASN A 760 3.84 22.49 -18.47
C ASN A 760 4.53 21.33 -17.74
N PHE A 761 5.29 21.65 -16.69
CA PHE A 761 5.82 20.68 -15.73
C PHE A 761 5.62 21.20 -14.30
N VAL A 762 5.54 20.30 -13.33
CA VAL A 762 5.44 20.72 -11.92
C VAL A 762 6.83 21.11 -11.43
N THR A 763 6.98 22.36 -10.97
CA THR A 763 8.22 22.91 -10.42
C THR A 763 8.39 22.51 -8.95
N PHE A 764 7.35 22.65 -8.13
CA PHE A 764 7.39 22.26 -6.73
C PHE A 764 6.07 21.64 -6.26
N TYR A 765 6.17 20.89 -5.16
CA TYR A 765 5.02 20.43 -4.39
C TYR A 765 5.22 20.80 -2.92
N GLN A 766 4.18 21.37 -2.30
CA GLN A 766 4.16 21.60 -0.86
C GLN A 766 2.89 21.01 -0.24
N ARG A 767 3.04 20.35 0.91
CA ARG A 767 1.96 19.82 1.72
C ARG A 767 1.85 20.60 3.03
N TRP A 768 0.62 21.00 3.37
CA TRP A 768 0.24 21.75 4.55
C TRP A 768 -0.67 20.87 5.42
N GLY A 769 -0.06 19.87 6.06
CA GLY A 769 -0.76 18.84 6.82
C GLY A 769 -1.47 17.82 5.91
N ASP A 770 -2.70 18.14 5.52
CA ASP A 770 -3.56 17.34 4.63
C ASP A 770 -4.00 18.07 3.35
N VAL A 771 -3.68 19.37 3.20
CA VAL A 771 -3.82 20.10 1.92
C VAL A 771 -2.53 19.98 1.12
N GLY A 772 -2.62 19.61 -0.16
CA GLY A 772 -1.49 19.57 -1.10
C GLY A 772 -1.57 20.71 -2.11
N CYS A 773 -0.44 21.31 -2.45
CA CYS A 773 -0.30 22.35 -3.48
C CYS A 773 0.74 21.93 -4.53
N TRP A 774 0.36 21.99 -5.80
CA TRP A 774 1.21 21.76 -6.97
C TRP A 774 1.42 23.09 -7.69
N GLY A 775 2.67 23.47 -7.93
CA GLY A 775 3.00 24.66 -8.71
C GLY A 775 3.59 24.31 -10.07
N PHE A 776 3.09 24.96 -11.11
CA PHE A 776 3.53 24.77 -12.49
C PHE A 776 4.46 25.90 -12.94
N ASP A 777 5.20 25.69 -14.03
CA ASP A 777 6.22 26.64 -14.50
C ASP A 777 5.63 27.91 -15.15
N ASP A 778 4.54 27.76 -15.90
CA ASP A 778 3.70 28.87 -16.38
C ASP A 778 3.13 29.73 -15.22
N GLY A 779 2.94 29.12 -14.06
CA GLY A 779 2.64 29.75 -12.77
C GLY A 779 1.22 29.55 -12.25
N HIS A 780 0.43 28.65 -12.84
CA HIS A 780 -0.84 28.28 -12.23
C HIS A 780 -0.61 27.37 -11.00
N LEU A 781 -1.57 27.37 -10.08
CA LEU A 781 -1.49 26.59 -8.84
C LEU A 781 -2.69 25.65 -8.73
N GLN A 782 -2.44 24.38 -8.39
CA GLN A 782 -3.47 23.40 -8.06
C GLN A 782 -3.41 23.05 -6.58
N PHE A 783 -4.50 23.31 -5.86
CA PHE A 783 -4.69 22.92 -4.47
C PHE A 783 -5.67 21.75 -4.35
N ASN A 784 -5.29 20.71 -3.61
CA ASN A 784 -6.10 19.52 -3.32
C ASN A 784 -6.43 19.50 -1.82
N PHE A 785 -7.72 19.51 -1.47
CA PHE A 785 -8.21 19.61 -0.09
C PHE A 785 -8.68 18.25 0.47
N PRO A 786 -8.68 18.05 1.81
CA PRO A 786 -9.02 16.77 2.46
C PRO A 786 -10.52 16.41 2.43
N ASP A 787 -11.35 17.24 1.78
CA ASP A 787 -12.76 16.96 1.46
C ASP A 787 -12.95 16.48 0.01
N HIS A 788 -11.87 16.07 -0.65
CA HIS A 788 -11.80 15.59 -2.05
C HIS A 788 -12.11 16.65 -3.12
N THR A 789 -12.17 17.92 -2.74
CA THR A 789 -12.26 19.04 -3.70
C THR A 789 -10.88 19.48 -4.21
N LYS A 790 -10.85 20.09 -5.40
CA LYS A 790 -9.63 20.64 -6.01
C LYS A 790 -9.90 22.04 -6.55
N ILE A 791 -8.99 22.97 -6.33
CA ILE A 791 -9.03 24.34 -6.84
C ILE A 791 -7.81 24.54 -7.73
N ILE A 792 -8.02 24.96 -8.98
CA ILE A 792 -6.94 25.41 -9.86
C ILE A 792 -7.15 26.90 -10.15
N LEU A 793 -6.10 27.69 -9.91
CA LEU A 793 -6.10 29.14 -10.09
C LEU A 793 -5.18 29.51 -11.24
N SER A 794 -5.66 30.36 -12.15
CA SER A 794 -4.85 30.93 -13.21
C SER A 794 -3.69 31.77 -12.65
N VAL A 795 -2.64 31.95 -13.46
CA VAL A 795 -1.41 32.70 -13.13
C VAL A 795 -1.69 34.12 -12.59
N ASP A 796 -2.78 34.73 -13.02
CA ASP A 796 -3.22 36.06 -12.62
C ASP A 796 -4.31 36.07 -11.52
N GLY A 797 -4.78 34.91 -11.07
CA GLY A 797 -5.82 34.77 -10.04
C GLY A 797 -7.24 35.11 -10.46
N THR A 798 -7.47 35.43 -11.75
CA THR A 798 -8.79 35.87 -12.22
C THR A 798 -9.75 34.71 -12.49
N TRP A 799 -9.23 33.54 -12.89
CA TRP A 799 -10.01 32.35 -13.22
C TRP A 799 -9.84 31.24 -12.18
N CYS A 800 -10.91 30.50 -11.94
CA CYS A 800 -10.95 29.38 -11.01
C CYS A 800 -11.65 28.17 -11.65
N ASP A 801 -10.95 27.05 -11.64
CA ASP A 801 -11.41 25.72 -12.03
C ASP A 801 -11.59 24.90 -10.74
N PHE A 802 -12.85 24.72 -10.32
CA PHE A 802 -13.22 24.15 -9.01
C PHE A 802 -13.91 22.80 -9.18
N TYR A 803 -13.21 21.73 -8.81
CA TYR A 803 -13.75 20.38 -8.71
C TYR A 803 -14.35 20.20 -7.32
N HIS A 804 -15.66 19.96 -7.26
CA HIS A 804 -16.44 20.04 -6.03
C HIS A 804 -17.34 18.82 -5.81
N LEU A 805 -17.79 18.62 -4.57
CA LEU A 805 -18.82 17.64 -4.25
C LEU A 805 -20.21 18.17 -4.65
N PRO A 806 -21.19 17.29 -4.93
CA PRO A 806 -22.60 17.66 -5.00
C PRO A 806 -23.08 18.41 -3.75
N LEU A 807 -24.08 19.29 -3.91
CA LEU A 807 -24.59 20.17 -2.83
C LEU A 807 -24.96 19.41 -1.55
N GLU A 808 -25.66 18.28 -1.69
CA GLU A 808 -26.11 17.44 -0.58
C GLU A 808 -24.92 16.76 0.11
N ALA A 809 -23.98 16.22 -0.67
CA ALA A 809 -22.79 15.55 -0.13
C ALA A 809 -21.84 16.51 0.60
N ALA A 810 -21.72 17.75 0.14
CA ALA A 810 -20.95 18.79 0.82
C ALA A 810 -21.57 19.15 2.19
N ARG A 811 -22.92 19.23 2.27
CA ARG A 811 -23.65 19.42 3.54
C ARG A 811 -23.50 18.23 4.46
N ASP A 812 -23.72 17.01 3.98
CA ASP A 812 -23.53 15.77 4.75
C ASP A 812 -22.11 15.68 5.33
N LEU A 813 -21.10 16.04 4.55
CA LEU A 813 -19.71 16.06 5.01
C LEU A 813 -19.48 17.13 6.08
N SER A 814 -20.06 18.33 5.93
CA SER A 814 -19.95 19.41 6.91
C SER A 814 -20.70 19.12 8.22
N GLU A 815 -21.85 18.44 8.17
CA GLU A 815 -22.69 18.18 9.34
C GLU A 815 -22.30 16.89 10.07
N LYS A 816 -21.95 15.83 9.32
CA LYS A 816 -21.78 14.47 9.85
C LYS A 816 -20.32 13.99 9.80
N GLY A 817 -19.44 14.69 9.09
CA GLY A 817 -18.05 14.28 8.86
C GLY A 817 -17.92 13.04 7.96
N ILE A 818 -19.00 12.56 7.34
CA ILE A 818 -19.06 11.34 6.54
C ILE A 818 -19.29 11.72 5.08
N LEU A 819 -18.48 11.15 4.18
CA LEU A 819 -18.68 11.25 2.75
C LEU A 819 -19.11 9.89 2.19
N SER A 820 -20.23 9.85 1.46
CA SER A 820 -20.64 8.65 0.73
C SER A 820 -19.74 8.47 -0.50
N GLN A 821 -19.52 7.23 -0.94
CA GLN A 821 -18.69 7.00 -2.12
C GLN A 821 -19.35 7.45 -3.42
N LYS A 822 -20.68 7.31 -3.50
CA LYS A 822 -21.49 7.83 -4.60
C LYS A 822 -21.21 9.33 -4.85
N ALA A 823 -20.97 10.10 -3.79
CA ALA A 823 -20.61 11.52 -3.91
C ALA A 823 -19.22 11.80 -4.50
N LEU A 824 -18.32 10.81 -4.53
CA LEU A 824 -17.02 10.91 -5.19
C LEU A 824 -17.16 10.66 -6.71
N ASP A 825 -18.04 9.73 -7.08
CA ASP A 825 -18.38 9.40 -8.48
C ASP A 825 -19.22 10.52 -9.14
N GLU A 826 -20.04 11.23 -8.35
CA GLU A 826 -20.89 12.34 -8.81
C GLU A 826 -20.20 13.73 -8.78
N ARG A 827 -18.87 13.79 -8.62
CA ARG A 827 -18.13 15.06 -8.58
C ARG A 827 -18.25 15.82 -9.90
N GLN A 828 -18.43 17.14 -9.80
CA GLN A 828 -18.54 18.04 -10.95
C GLN A 828 -17.48 19.14 -10.89
N HIS A 829 -17.36 19.88 -11.99
CA HIS A 829 -16.36 20.91 -12.19
C HIS A 829 -17.01 22.22 -12.63
N LEU A 830 -16.70 23.31 -11.92
CA LEU A 830 -17.11 24.67 -12.25
C LEU A 830 -15.92 25.48 -12.73
N SER A 831 -16.01 26.04 -13.93
CA SER A 831 -14.96 26.86 -14.55
C SER A 831 -15.50 28.28 -14.78
N TYR A 832 -15.11 29.22 -13.92
CA TYR A 832 -15.63 30.60 -13.93
C TYR A 832 -14.58 31.58 -13.40
N PRO A 833 -14.72 32.90 -13.67
CA PRO A 833 -13.96 33.90 -12.96
C PRO A 833 -14.13 33.75 -11.44
N LEU A 834 -13.05 33.81 -10.67
CA LEU A 834 -13.08 33.52 -9.24
C LEU A 834 -14.07 34.43 -8.48
N GLN A 835 -14.04 35.73 -8.80
CA GLN A 835 -14.97 36.73 -8.29
C GLN A 835 -16.44 36.38 -8.57
N THR A 836 -16.73 35.78 -9.71
CA THR A 836 -18.07 35.31 -10.08
C THR A 836 -18.47 34.10 -9.23
N MET A 837 -17.58 33.11 -9.12
CA MET A 837 -17.82 31.88 -8.34
C MET A 837 -18.02 32.15 -6.83
N LEU A 838 -17.27 33.09 -6.27
CA LEU A 838 -17.40 33.55 -4.87
C LEU A 838 -18.71 34.29 -4.57
N ASN A 839 -19.48 34.65 -5.59
CA ASN A 839 -20.76 35.37 -5.49
C ASN A 839 -21.98 34.55 -5.97
N PHE A 840 -21.87 33.22 -6.06
CA PHE A 840 -22.97 32.27 -6.38
C PHE A 840 -24.03 32.18 -5.25
N THR A 841 -24.71 33.29 -4.96
CA THR A 841 -25.69 33.43 -3.88
C THR A 841 -27.11 33.62 -4.44
N PRO A 842 -28.14 32.95 -3.87
CA PRO A 842 -29.53 33.20 -4.24
C PRO A 842 -29.97 34.57 -3.72
N ARG A 843 -30.45 35.45 -4.60
CA ARG A 843 -30.95 36.78 -4.21
C ARG A 843 -32.30 36.67 -3.50
N SER A 844 -32.43 37.41 -2.39
CA SER A 844 -33.74 37.81 -1.86
C SER A 844 -34.43 38.79 -2.84
N SER A 845 -35.76 38.72 -2.93
CA SER A 845 -36.59 39.16 -4.06
C SER A 845 -36.80 40.67 -4.25
N ARG A 846 -35.81 41.52 -3.90
CA ARG A 846 -35.98 43.00 -3.84
C ARG A 846 -34.87 43.86 -4.47
N SER A 847 -34.19 43.42 -5.54
CA SER A 847 -33.32 44.34 -6.33
C SER A 847 -33.23 44.03 -7.82
N HIS A 848 -33.02 45.08 -8.62
CA HIS A 848 -33.37 45.21 -10.06
C HIS A 848 -32.79 44.18 -11.06
N PRO A 849 -33.41 44.02 -12.26
CA PRO A 849 -33.28 42.84 -13.12
C PRO A 849 -32.04 42.78 -14.02
N TYR A 850 -31.24 43.84 -14.10
CA TYR A 850 -30.17 43.95 -15.10
C TYR A 850 -28.80 43.67 -14.48
N ARG A 851 -28.03 42.74 -15.10
CA ARG A 851 -26.63 42.33 -14.81
C ARG A 851 -26.37 41.09 -13.93
N THR A 852 -27.19 40.04 -14.01
CA THR A 852 -26.75 38.66 -13.71
C THR A 852 -27.21 37.69 -14.79
N SER A 853 -26.53 37.74 -15.94
CA SER A 853 -26.79 36.84 -17.07
C SER A 853 -26.35 35.40 -16.76
N ASN A 854 -27.24 34.45 -17.05
CA ASN A 854 -26.94 33.04 -17.39
C ASN A 854 -26.28 32.11 -16.35
N ILE A 855 -26.29 32.42 -15.04
CA ILE A 855 -25.92 31.42 -14.02
C ILE A 855 -27.13 30.51 -13.74
N ASN A 856 -26.99 29.22 -14.02
CA ASN A 856 -28.03 28.22 -13.79
C ASN A 856 -28.42 28.15 -12.29
N PRO A 857 -29.71 28.28 -11.91
CA PRO A 857 -30.16 28.22 -10.52
C PRO A 857 -29.71 26.97 -9.75
N VAL A 858 -29.55 25.83 -10.44
CA VAL A 858 -29.08 24.56 -9.84
C VAL A 858 -27.63 24.65 -9.34
N LEU A 859 -26.82 25.57 -9.87
CA LEU A 859 -25.43 25.77 -9.48
C LEU A 859 -25.27 26.76 -8.31
N MET A 860 -26.34 27.47 -7.93
CA MET A 860 -26.30 28.42 -6.82
C MET A 860 -26.10 27.72 -5.48
N GLY A 861 -25.25 28.28 -4.61
CA GLY A 861 -24.92 27.72 -3.30
C GLY A 861 -23.94 26.54 -3.31
N ILE A 862 -23.64 25.90 -4.46
CA ILE A 862 -22.63 24.82 -4.55
C ILE A 862 -21.24 25.27 -4.03
N PRO A 863 -20.68 26.43 -4.44
CA PRO A 863 -19.40 26.89 -3.93
C PRO A 863 -19.42 27.18 -2.43
N GLN A 864 -20.54 27.65 -1.91
CA GLN A 864 -20.69 27.99 -0.49
C GLN A 864 -20.81 26.73 0.39
N ALA A 865 -21.54 25.71 -0.05
CA ALA A 865 -21.62 24.43 0.66
C ALA A 865 -20.29 23.66 0.64
N ASN A 866 -19.46 23.87 -0.39
CA ASN A 866 -18.11 23.31 -0.48
C ASN A 866 -17.03 24.26 0.10
N ASP A 867 -17.37 25.18 1.00
CA ASP A 867 -16.41 26.03 1.75
C ASP A 867 -15.43 26.86 0.86
N LEU A 868 -15.77 27.14 -0.41
CA LEU A 868 -14.84 27.73 -1.39
C LEU A 868 -14.18 29.02 -0.87
N ARG A 869 -14.97 29.90 -0.24
CA ARG A 869 -14.48 31.16 0.31
C ARG A 869 -13.36 30.95 1.34
N ARG A 870 -13.56 30.04 2.31
CA ARG A 870 -12.54 29.68 3.32
C ARG A 870 -11.30 29.06 2.67
N LYS A 871 -11.47 28.28 1.60
CA LYS A 871 -10.34 27.68 0.86
C LYS A 871 -9.50 28.74 0.15
N ILE A 872 -10.14 29.74 -0.46
CA ILE A 872 -9.43 30.87 -1.08
C ILE A 872 -8.74 31.73 -0.02
N GLU A 873 -9.37 31.96 1.14
CA GLU A 873 -8.74 32.62 2.30
C GLU A 873 -7.51 31.84 2.80
N PHE A 874 -7.58 30.51 2.88
CA PHE A 874 -6.44 29.66 3.22
C PHE A 874 -5.31 29.72 2.17
N ILE A 875 -5.67 29.78 0.88
CA ILE A 875 -4.70 29.97 -0.22
C ILE A 875 -4.01 31.34 -0.10
N VAL A 876 -4.74 32.41 0.24
CA VAL A 876 -4.16 33.73 0.52
C VAL A 876 -3.17 33.67 1.69
N SER A 877 -3.46 32.90 2.75
CA SER A 877 -2.49 32.66 3.82
C SER A 877 -1.23 31.92 3.34
N CYS A 878 -1.37 30.90 2.48
CA CYS A 878 -0.22 30.20 1.89
C CYS A 878 0.65 31.14 1.03
N LEU A 879 0.02 32.04 0.26
CA LEU A 879 0.74 33.07 -0.52
C LEU A 879 1.46 34.08 0.39
N ASN A 880 0.84 34.46 1.51
CA ASN A 880 1.46 35.33 2.51
C ASN A 880 2.72 34.70 3.12
N GLU A 881 2.67 33.41 3.49
CA GLU A 881 3.85 32.68 4.00
C GLU A 881 5.00 32.75 2.99
N TRP A 882 4.76 32.42 1.72
CA TRP A 882 5.81 32.44 0.69
C TRP A 882 6.38 33.83 0.41
N ILE A 883 5.54 34.87 0.45
CA ILE A 883 5.96 36.26 0.24
C ILE A 883 6.73 36.80 1.46
N THR A 884 6.33 36.41 2.68
CA THR A 884 6.94 36.89 3.94
C THR A 884 8.27 36.20 4.21
N ASN A 885 8.35 34.89 3.96
CA ASN A 885 9.56 34.08 4.17
C ASN A 885 10.53 34.14 2.97
N ASN A 886 10.33 35.08 2.02
CA ASN A 886 11.14 35.23 0.82
C ASN A 886 11.43 33.91 0.07
N GLY A 887 10.39 33.09 -0.17
CA GLY A 887 10.51 32.00 -1.13
C GLY A 887 9.27 31.14 -1.30
N ILE A 888 9.04 30.68 -2.52
CA ILE A 888 7.96 29.72 -2.82
C ILE A 888 8.26 28.38 -2.16
N GLY A 889 7.27 27.83 -1.45
CA GLY A 889 7.45 26.62 -0.65
C GLY A 889 8.20 26.83 0.69
N ILE A 890 8.53 28.07 1.06
CA ILE A 890 9.11 28.40 2.38
C ILE A 890 7.97 28.80 3.34
N SER A 891 7.91 28.14 4.49
CA SER A 891 6.82 28.29 5.47
C SER A 891 7.35 28.09 6.88
N ASP A 892 6.69 28.69 7.87
CA ASP A 892 6.94 28.30 9.26
C ASP A 892 6.59 26.81 9.48
N LEU A 893 7.50 26.10 10.13
CA LEU A 893 7.39 24.69 10.51
C LEU A 893 7.39 24.50 12.04
N SER A 894 7.37 25.60 12.81
CA SER A 894 7.10 25.58 14.26
C SER A 894 5.76 24.90 14.55
N VAL A 895 5.60 24.38 15.77
CA VAL A 895 4.37 23.65 16.15
C VAL A 895 3.18 24.62 16.26
N GLU A 896 3.47 25.85 16.65
CA GLU A 896 2.53 26.93 16.95
C GLU A 896 2.13 27.74 15.70
N GLY A 897 3.09 28.03 14.81
CA GLY A 897 2.91 28.95 13.67
C GLY A 897 2.64 28.29 12.31
N ARG A 898 2.90 26.99 12.13
CA ARG A 898 2.65 26.31 10.84
C ARG A 898 1.19 26.44 10.40
N LEU A 899 0.93 26.80 9.14
CA LEU A 899 -0.44 26.85 8.61
C LEU A 899 -1.07 25.45 8.54
N ARG A 900 -2.37 25.39 8.87
CA ARG A 900 -3.18 24.17 8.89
C ARG A 900 -4.58 24.49 8.38
N TRP A 901 -5.14 23.63 7.53
CA TRP A 901 -6.55 23.73 7.17
C TRP A 901 -7.41 23.27 8.35
N SER A 902 -8.42 24.06 8.74
CA SER A 902 -9.37 23.77 9.82
C SER A 902 -10.81 23.52 9.34
N GLY A 903 -11.07 23.57 8.03
CA GLY A 903 -12.41 23.33 7.46
C GLY A 903 -12.78 21.85 7.34
N ALA A 904 -13.89 21.60 6.63
CA ALA A 904 -14.48 20.27 6.46
C ALA A 904 -13.48 19.24 5.89
N ARG A 905 -13.66 17.98 6.29
CA ARG A 905 -12.91 16.80 5.83
C ARG A 905 -13.60 15.50 6.25
N GLN A 906 -13.24 14.40 5.60
CA GLN A 906 -13.76 13.07 5.94
C GLN A 906 -13.17 12.55 7.26
N ILE A 907 -14.03 12.27 8.24
CA ILE A 907 -13.67 11.65 9.52
C ILE A 907 -13.67 10.13 9.36
N ASN A 908 -12.50 9.58 9.04
CA ASN A 908 -12.30 8.14 8.93
C ASN A 908 -12.19 7.47 10.32
N SER A 909 -12.39 6.15 10.39
CA SER A 909 -12.30 5.35 11.62
C SER A 909 -10.89 5.26 12.27
N LYS A 910 -9.93 6.06 11.78
CA LYS A 910 -8.56 6.17 12.31
C LYS A 910 -8.30 7.61 12.72
N VAL A 911 -8.66 7.91 13.95
CA VAL A 911 -8.45 9.21 14.61
C VAL A 911 -7.72 8.98 15.94
N PRO A 912 -6.64 9.71 16.24
CA PRO A 912 -5.99 10.71 15.39
C PRO A 912 -5.29 10.08 14.15
N TYR A 913 -5.06 10.89 13.13
CA TYR A 913 -4.24 10.53 11.97
C TYR A 913 -3.05 11.48 11.82
N LYS A 914 -2.11 11.14 10.93
CA LYS A 914 -0.88 11.92 10.73
C LYS A 914 -1.10 12.98 9.65
N GLN A 915 -0.91 14.24 10.02
CA GLN A 915 -0.73 15.35 9.09
C GLN A 915 0.76 15.56 8.82
N VAL A 916 1.12 16.00 7.60
CA VAL A 916 2.50 16.11 7.12
C VAL A 916 2.75 17.49 6.52
N TRP A 917 3.80 18.17 6.96
CA TRP A 917 4.32 19.40 6.34
C TRP A 917 5.64 19.09 5.67
N VAL A 918 5.73 19.38 4.37
CA VAL A 918 6.93 19.14 3.56
C VAL A 918 6.84 19.96 2.27
N CYS A 919 7.98 20.50 1.84
CA CYS A 919 8.17 21.03 0.48
C CYS A 919 9.17 20.11 -0.26
N VAL A 920 8.98 19.92 -1.57
CA VAL A 920 9.92 19.23 -2.46
C VAL A 920 10.00 20.00 -3.78
N GLY A 921 11.22 20.23 -4.30
CA GLY A 921 11.49 21.04 -5.50
C GLY A 921 11.63 22.55 -5.25
N GLY A 922 11.21 23.04 -4.07
CA GLY A 922 11.41 24.42 -3.65
C GLY A 922 12.86 24.75 -3.25
N GLN A 923 13.10 26.02 -2.88
CA GLN A 923 14.40 26.51 -2.40
C GLN A 923 14.65 26.22 -0.91
N ALA A 924 13.59 26.02 -0.12
CA ALA A 924 13.70 25.51 1.25
C ALA A 924 14.14 24.04 1.28
N SER A 925 14.77 23.65 2.40
CA SER A 925 15.14 22.26 2.65
C SER A 925 13.93 21.32 2.56
N ASP A 926 14.14 20.07 2.13
CA ASP A 926 13.09 19.05 2.12
C ASP A 926 12.72 18.53 3.55
N GLN A 927 12.76 19.41 4.55
CA GLN A 927 12.40 19.13 5.92
C GLN A 927 10.94 18.68 5.98
N ARG A 928 10.73 17.56 6.67
CA ARG A 928 9.43 16.92 6.78
C ARG A 928 9.03 16.87 8.25
N LYS A 929 7.97 17.61 8.61
CA LYS A 929 7.35 17.55 9.93
C LYS A 929 6.10 16.70 9.88
N VAL A 930 5.79 16.00 10.97
CA VAL A 930 4.60 15.16 11.10
C VAL A 930 4.02 15.37 12.48
N MET A 931 2.70 15.54 12.54
CA MET A 931 1.95 15.75 13.77
C MET A 931 0.75 14.80 13.80
N TRP A 932 0.36 14.35 14.99
CA TRP A 932 -0.95 13.71 15.16
C TRP A 932 -2.05 14.78 15.15
N PHE A 933 -3.12 14.52 14.42
CA PHE A 933 -4.26 15.42 14.26
C PHE A 933 -5.57 14.68 14.53
N ASP A 934 -6.44 15.28 15.33
CA ASP A 934 -7.78 14.79 15.60
C ASP A 934 -8.81 15.76 14.97
N PRO A 935 -9.57 15.36 13.94
CA PRO A 935 -10.54 16.23 13.29
C PRO A 935 -11.71 16.63 14.21
N ARG A 936 -11.89 15.99 15.37
CA ARG A 936 -12.88 16.34 16.40
C ARG A 936 -12.39 17.47 17.31
N MET A 937 -11.09 17.76 17.28
CA MET A 937 -10.43 18.81 18.06
C MET A 937 -9.44 19.58 17.16
N PRO A 938 -9.92 20.21 16.07
CA PRO A 938 -9.05 20.76 15.01
C PRO A 938 -8.11 21.87 15.49
N ASP A 939 -8.50 22.59 16.54
CA ASP A 939 -7.72 23.70 17.12
C ASP A 939 -6.64 23.23 18.11
N VAL A 940 -6.70 21.98 18.58
CA VAL A 940 -5.70 21.43 19.51
C VAL A 940 -4.37 21.21 18.79
N ILE A 941 -3.32 21.81 19.34
CA ILE A 941 -1.95 21.66 18.86
C ILE A 941 -1.30 20.47 19.57
N GLN A 942 -0.65 19.58 18.83
CA GLN A 942 0.07 18.43 19.37
C GLN A 942 1.56 18.53 19.01
N PRO A 943 2.47 17.96 19.80
CA PRO A 943 3.89 17.96 19.47
C PRO A 943 4.18 17.19 18.17
N ASP A 944 5.31 17.50 17.55
CA ASP A 944 5.82 16.72 16.42
C ASP A 944 6.07 15.26 16.82
N ILE A 945 5.87 14.36 15.86
CA ILE A 945 6.30 12.97 15.95
C ILE A 945 7.75 12.90 15.47
N ASP A 946 8.66 12.37 16.28
CA ASP A 946 10.02 12.03 15.84
C ASP A 946 9.95 11.09 14.62
N CYS A 947 10.60 11.50 13.52
CA CYS A 947 10.45 10.93 12.17
C CYS A 947 11.62 10.04 11.74
#